data_AF-W7SQ88-F1
#
_entry.id   AF-W7SQ88-F1
#
_cell.length_a   1.000
_cell.length_b   1.000
_cell.length_c   1.000
_cell.angle_alpha   90.00
_cell.angle_beta   90.00
_cell.angle_gamma   90.00
#
_symmetry.space_group_name_H-M   'P 1'
#
loop_
_entity.id
_entity.type
_entity.pdbx_description
1 polymer ?
#
loop_
_entity_poly.entity_id
_entity_poly.type
_entity_poly.pdbx_seq_one_letter_code
_entity_poly.pdbx_strand_id
1 'polypeptide(L)'
;MAKYYLPMKGVAREAIGAANAASSAAGVAASAAARAATAATKAGQAAATAQDAATAAVGDQARAPDARQAAEQARDVAVGAQAAANAAQAAGDAAQHASDAAGAARDAGNQAAAAAQAATDAGNFAHDSGVDASQAIAAANQASNQAARATRAANAAQNFAHVAAAAAYASRDAANRAAADALAAAAAADSAADHAGHAADAAAEATQHANAATEAAARATTAATQATNIYDAARQADAERIALMTEDAEDNAVKAKAAAAPNPYATDWSATQQARRDAETTRLITEATASGASDAVAVADGRKIALRLAQTGGPWSKAAAVAALSGVDGQVLAYVRGGIDVAAGQDDRVSLQNVADLGTDGLRKAAATALKGTDSDVRALLAGRDYPNRALDDRIAVNRVLAAAQSSNGVAVQQAAQKALDTGTEAAYNAFLTQGQYVAASQDQRIAVDRILADPASGQETKGMAQAALDGTDGTLRQFLVSGKYLAERHDHEAASHDAEVAGYLKLATQAAATANQNANDAQSAAYTARGLADKAAEYAAAARASATDAGNAAREAHDSAVRAEQSAVAAANSATTAKQAATSAQNDARQAAKSALWAESSASQAAGYASTAYEAWQVAYTAKIQTGADATAAAAAAKQAADKAITQINDERAQQAYRLSNYCEVVNVGDKPAYDDCMHFAASSPEERIQIIANRGVFCSNIFQQGTPYFENCIHETLDPGFAADQSLGLINQLMKAIATLEVGLGIVLTSMRCMMSNICSMGALYSSPDGAAIIPWLQLSYNLAGGGMMGAALTTRAIDVFEDGWIANERLSAAVAAEARAALEADEASRIYRLGEDPAKGWKFNPDEQAMALELEQKFGVQLVRWPNAQGPDWIALDGRTFDGIGPFKSRYFDQEWAKGGVQDSIIKHVMTKADMVPIKLGDLTPEQAAKVRDFIVPYQPYVFILE
;
A
#
# COMPACT_ATOMS: atom_id res chain seq x y z
N MET A 1 10.38 -32.76 -18.28
CA MET A 1 9.11 -31.99 -18.19
C MET A 1 9.28 -30.60 -17.56
N ALA A 2 10.12 -30.39 -16.55
CA ALA A 2 10.36 -29.06 -15.95
C ALA A 2 10.79 -27.94 -16.94
N LYS A 3 11.46 -28.28 -18.05
CA LYS A 3 11.83 -27.32 -19.11
C LYS A 3 10.65 -26.72 -19.90
N TYR A 4 9.45 -27.32 -19.84
CA TYR A 4 8.26 -26.83 -20.54
C TYR A 4 7.29 -26.03 -19.63
N TYR A 5 7.52 -26.02 -18.30
CA TYR A 5 6.59 -25.44 -17.32
C TYR A 5 6.79 -23.94 -17.07
N LEU A 6 8.03 -23.45 -17.17
CA LEU A 6 8.37 -22.03 -17.06
C LEU A 6 7.80 -21.13 -18.18
N PRO A 7 7.80 -21.53 -19.47
CA PRO A 7 7.23 -20.72 -20.54
C PRO A 7 5.71 -20.52 -20.42
N MET A 8 4.96 -21.52 -19.96
CA MET A 8 3.48 -21.45 -19.89
C MET A 8 2.95 -20.47 -18.82
N LYS A 9 3.69 -20.26 -17.73
CA LYS A 9 3.35 -19.24 -16.71
C LYS A 9 3.46 -17.81 -17.24
N GLY A 10 4.32 -17.55 -18.23
CA GLY A 10 4.44 -16.26 -18.90
C GLY A 10 3.25 -15.98 -19.81
N VAL A 11 2.85 -16.97 -20.61
CA VAL A 11 1.78 -16.85 -21.62
C VAL A 11 0.42 -16.52 -21.01
N ALA A 12 0.02 -17.16 -19.91
CA ALA A 12 -1.26 -16.86 -19.27
C ALA A 12 -1.30 -15.45 -18.66
N ARG A 13 -0.16 -14.97 -18.14
CA ARG A 13 -0.03 -13.64 -17.53
C ARG A 13 -0.01 -12.54 -18.61
N GLU A 14 0.65 -12.80 -19.74
CA GLU A 14 0.62 -11.94 -20.93
C GLU A 14 -0.78 -11.90 -21.55
N ALA A 15 -1.49 -13.02 -21.63
CA ALA A 15 -2.86 -13.07 -22.16
C ALA A 15 -3.87 -12.30 -21.28
N ILE A 16 -3.75 -12.42 -19.95
CA ILE A 16 -4.56 -11.62 -19.01
C ILE A 16 -4.18 -10.13 -19.09
N GLY A 17 -2.88 -9.81 -19.21
CA GLY A 17 -2.42 -8.44 -19.42
C GLY A 17 -2.97 -7.82 -20.71
N ALA A 18 -3.00 -8.59 -21.81
CA ALA A 18 -3.59 -8.18 -23.07
C ALA A 18 -5.11 -8.00 -22.98
N ALA A 19 -5.82 -8.89 -22.27
CA ALA A 19 -7.26 -8.75 -22.00
C ALA A 19 -7.57 -7.49 -21.18
N ASN A 20 -6.77 -7.18 -20.15
CA ASN A 20 -6.92 -5.96 -19.35
C ASN A 20 -6.67 -4.69 -20.17
N ALA A 21 -5.64 -4.70 -21.02
CA ALA A 21 -5.37 -3.59 -21.94
C ALA A 21 -6.53 -3.38 -22.93
N ALA A 22 -7.11 -4.48 -23.43
CA ALA A 22 -8.28 -4.41 -24.31
C ALA A 22 -9.53 -3.87 -23.60
N SER A 23 -9.79 -4.27 -22.35
CA SER A 23 -10.86 -3.69 -21.53
C SER A 23 -10.66 -2.19 -21.28
N SER A 24 -9.42 -1.75 -21.03
CA SER A 24 -9.12 -0.32 -20.85
C SER A 24 -9.38 0.49 -22.12
N ALA A 25 -8.92 0.01 -23.28
CA ALA A 25 -9.17 0.64 -24.58
C ALA A 25 -10.67 0.72 -24.90
N ALA A 26 -11.43 -0.33 -24.58
CA ALA A 26 -12.87 -0.36 -24.73
C ALA A 26 -13.58 0.67 -23.83
N GLY A 27 -13.11 0.87 -22.58
CA GLY A 27 -13.61 1.93 -21.70
C GLY A 27 -13.41 3.33 -22.28
N VAL A 28 -12.23 3.62 -22.84
CA VAL A 28 -11.96 4.89 -23.52
C VAL A 28 -12.89 5.12 -24.72
N ALA A 29 -13.14 4.06 -25.50
CA ALA A 29 -14.07 4.09 -26.62
C ALA A 29 -15.51 4.36 -26.18
N ALA A 30 -15.96 3.76 -25.09
CA ALA A 30 -17.28 4.01 -24.52
C ALA A 30 -17.44 5.48 -24.07
N SER A 31 -16.45 6.05 -23.38
CA SER A 31 -16.49 7.47 -22.98
C SER A 31 -16.47 8.42 -24.19
N ALA A 32 -15.69 8.11 -25.23
CA ALA A 32 -15.68 8.89 -26.46
C ALA A 32 -17.04 8.82 -27.19
N ALA A 33 -17.66 7.63 -27.21
CA ALA A 33 -18.99 7.43 -27.77
C ALA A 33 -20.06 8.26 -27.04
N ALA A 34 -20.01 8.33 -25.71
CA ALA A 34 -20.92 9.15 -24.90
C ALA A 34 -20.78 10.65 -25.17
N ARG A 35 -19.54 11.14 -25.31
CA ARG A 35 -19.26 12.55 -25.68
C ARG A 35 -19.77 12.87 -27.09
N ALA A 36 -19.55 11.98 -28.05
CA ALA A 36 -20.07 12.14 -29.42
C ALA A 36 -21.60 12.13 -29.44
N ALA A 37 -22.26 11.25 -28.68
CA ALA A 37 -23.71 11.27 -28.53
C ALA A 37 -24.21 12.59 -27.92
N THR A 38 -23.53 13.12 -26.91
CA THR A 38 -23.86 14.42 -26.30
C THR A 38 -23.74 15.56 -27.31
N ALA A 39 -22.67 15.57 -28.10
CA ALA A 39 -22.49 16.58 -29.14
C ALA A 39 -23.54 16.45 -30.25
N ALA A 40 -23.93 15.23 -30.62
CA ALA A 40 -25.02 14.96 -31.56
C ALA A 40 -26.37 15.48 -31.04
N THR A 41 -26.69 15.28 -29.76
CA THR A 41 -27.90 15.83 -29.10
C THR A 41 -27.94 17.34 -29.17
N LYS A 42 -26.82 18.02 -28.84
CA LYS A 42 -26.72 19.48 -28.94
C LYS A 42 -26.91 19.96 -30.38
N ALA A 43 -26.29 19.29 -31.35
CA ALA A 43 -26.44 19.62 -32.76
C ALA A 43 -27.89 19.42 -33.25
N GLY A 44 -28.56 18.36 -32.80
CA GLY A 44 -29.98 18.13 -33.06
C GLY A 44 -30.87 19.24 -32.49
N GLN A 45 -30.61 19.71 -31.26
CA GLN A 45 -31.33 20.85 -30.67
C GLN A 45 -31.10 22.15 -31.43
N ALA A 46 -29.86 22.42 -31.87
CA ALA A 46 -29.57 23.60 -32.66
C ALA A 46 -30.22 23.53 -34.06
N ALA A 47 -30.23 22.36 -34.69
CA ALA A 47 -30.93 22.11 -35.94
C ALA A 47 -32.45 22.33 -35.81
N ALA A 48 -33.03 21.83 -34.72
CA ALA A 48 -34.43 22.04 -34.35
C ALA A 48 -34.77 23.54 -34.24
N THR A 49 -34.00 24.30 -33.45
CA THR A 49 -34.18 25.75 -33.30
C THR A 49 -34.06 26.49 -34.63
N ALA A 50 -33.11 26.10 -35.47
CA ALA A 50 -32.95 26.68 -36.81
C ALA A 50 -34.15 26.39 -37.72
N GLN A 51 -34.72 25.19 -37.67
CA GLN A 51 -35.94 24.85 -38.44
C GLN A 51 -37.18 25.60 -37.96
N ASP A 52 -37.34 25.79 -36.64
CA ASP A 52 -38.45 26.57 -36.07
C ASP A 52 -38.35 28.03 -36.50
N ALA A 53 -37.14 28.60 -36.41
CA ALA A 53 -36.88 29.97 -36.82
C ALA A 53 -37.05 30.15 -38.35
N ALA A 54 -36.65 29.17 -39.16
CA ALA A 54 -36.89 29.15 -40.59
C ALA A 54 -38.40 29.18 -40.90
N THR A 55 -39.19 28.32 -40.25
CA THR A 55 -40.65 28.26 -40.45
C THR A 55 -41.32 29.58 -40.06
N ALA A 56 -40.88 30.21 -38.97
CA ALA A 56 -41.37 31.51 -38.55
C ALA A 56 -41.03 32.61 -39.57
N ALA A 57 -39.82 32.60 -40.14
CA ALA A 57 -39.38 33.56 -41.15
C ALA A 57 -40.15 33.46 -42.48
N VAL A 58 -40.57 32.26 -42.90
CA VAL A 58 -41.39 32.07 -44.11
C VAL A 58 -42.75 32.81 -43.99
N GLY A 59 -43.34 32.85 -42.80
CA GLY A 59 -44.64 33.48 -42.55
C GLY A 59 -44.59 34.95 -42.12
N ASP A 60 -43.43 35.44 -41.64
CA ASP A 60 -43.26 36.79 -41.11
C ASP A 60 -41.85 37.34 -41.40
N GLN A 61 -41.77 38.36 -42.26
CA GLN A 61 -40.51 39.00 -42.63
C GLN A 61 -39.73 39.57 -41.44
N ALA A 62 -40.42 39.95 -40.35
CA ALA A 62 -39.77 40.46 -39.15
C ALA A 62 -38.92 39.40 -38.41
N ARG A 63 -39.10 38.11 -38.73
CA ARG A 63 -38.39 36.97 -38.10
C ARG A 63 -37.12 36.53 -38.81
N ALA A 64 -36.76 37.15 -39.94
CA ALA A 64 -35.53 36.85 -40.67
C ALA A 64 -34.24 36.96 -39.81
N PRO A 65 -34.08 37.93 -38.88
CA PRO A 65 -32.92 37.97 -37.99
C PRO A 65 -32.83 36.78 -37.04
N ASP A 66 -33.96 36.34 -36.47
CA ASP A 66 -34.03 35.19 -35.56
C ASP A 66 -33.58 33.90 -36.28
N ALA A 67 -33.98 33.73 -37.54
CA ALA A 67 -33.55 32.62 -38.39
C ALA A 67 -32.04 32.62 -38.66
N ARG A 68 -31.45 33.78 -38.97
CA ARG A 68 -29.99 33.91 -39.17
C ARG A 68 -29.20 33.62 -37.90
N GLN A 69 -29.68 34.08 -36.75
CA GLN A 69 -29.05 33.80 -35.46
C GLN A 69 -29.09 32.29 -35.12
N ALA A 70 -30.24 31.65 -35.35
CA ALA A 70 -30.36 30.21 -35.15
C ALA A 70 -29.48 29.41 -36.12
N ALA A 71 -29.31 29.89 -37.37
CA ALA A 71 -28.41 29.30 -38.36
C ALA A 71 -26.93 29.38 -37.94
N GLU A 72 -26.51 30.49 -37.33
CA GLU A 72 -25.16 30.65 -36.78
C GLU A 72 -24.91 29.68 -35.61
N GLN A 73 -25.83 29.60 -34.66
CA GLN A 73 -25.73 28.65 -33.54
C GLN A 73 -25.68 27.19 -34.01
N ALA A 74 -26.45 26.83 -35.04
CA ALA A 74 -26.42 25.50 -35.62
C ALA A 74 -25.06 25.18 -36.29
N ARG A 75 -24.43 26.16 -36.94
CA ARG A 75 -23.07 26.02 -37.50
C ARG A 75 -22.02 25.82 -36.42
N ASP A 76 -22.08 26.59 -35.32
CA ASP A 76 -21.11 26.48 -34.23
C ASP A 76 -21.18 25.12 -33.53
N VAL A 77 -22.38 24.63 -33.26
CA VAL A 77 -22.58 23.33 -32.62
C VAL A 77 -22.19 22.18 -33.57
N ALA A 78 -22.36 22.34 -34.88
CA ALA A 78 -21.92 21.35 -35.87
C ALA A 78 -20.39 21.12 -35.83
N VAL A 79 -19.58 22.17 -35.62
CA VAL A 79 -18.12 22.04 -35.45
C VAL A 79 -17.77 21.20 -34.23
N GLY A 80 -18.43 21.45 -33.10
CA GLY A 80 -18.25 20.66 -31.87
C GLY A 80 -18.64 19.19 -32.05
N ALA A 81 -19.74 18.93 -32.77
CA ALA A 81 -20.17 17.58 -33.11
C ALA A 81 -19.17 16.85 -34.03
N GLN A 82 -18.60 17.54 -35.01
CA GLN A 82 -17.55 16.97 -35.88
C GLN A 82 -16.28 16.61 -35.09
N ALA A 83 -15.86 17.48 -34.15
CA ALA A 83 -14.71 17.20 -33.30
C ALA A 83 -14.93 15.98 -32.39
N ALA A 84 -16.13 15.87 -31.81
CA ALA A 84 -16.50 14.70 -31.00
C ALA A 84 -16.60 13.42 -31.85
N ALA A 85 -17.06 13.52 -33.11
CA ALA A 85 -17.09 12.41 -34.04
C ALA A 85 -15.67 11.89 -34.36
N ASN A 86 -14.72 12.79 -34.63
CA ASN A 86 -13.32 12.41 -34.88
C ASN A 86 -12.69 11.71 -33.65
N ALA A 87 -12.98 12.20 -32.44
CA ALA A 87 -12.52 11.55 -31.21
C ALA A 87 -13.14 10.16 -31.03
N ALA A 88 -14.44 10.00 -31.31
CA ALA A 88 -15.09 8.70 -31.30
C ALA A 88 -14.54 7.75 -32.38
N GLN A 89 -14.16 8.27 -33.56
CA GLN A 89 -13.49 7.46 -34.57
C GLN A 89 -12.16 6.89 -34.07
N ALA A 90 -11.27 7.75 -33.55
CA ALA A 90 -9.97 7.33 -33.06
C ALA A 90 -10.10 6.31 -31.91
N ALA A 91 -11.08 6.51 -31.03
CA ALA A 91 -11.34 5.58 -29.95
C ALA A 91 -11.93 4.25 -30.44
N GLY A 92 -12.79 4.27 -31.46
CA GLY A 92 -13.31 3.07 -32.11
C GLY A 92 -12.21 2.26 -32.80
N ASP A 93 -11.29 2.92 -33.49
CA ASP A 93 -10.13 2.28 -34.12
C ASP A 93 -9.21 1.64 -33.07
N ALA A 94 -8.97 2.33 -31.95
CA ALA A 94 -8.21 1.78 -30.82
C ALA A 94 -8.91 0.56 -30.19
N ALA A 95 -10.24 0.60 -30.02
CA ALA A 95 -11.02 -0.53 -29.54
C ALA A 95 -11.01 -1.71 -30.53
N GLN A 96 -11.02 -1.44 -31.84
CA GLN A 96 -10.89 -2.51 -32.84
C GLN A 96 -9.51 -3.18 -32.76
N HIS A 97 -8.44 -2.41 -32.65
CA HIS A 97 -7.10 -2.97 -32.44
C HIS A 97 -6.97 -3.75 -31.13
N ALA A 98 -7.62 -3.29 -30.07
CA ALA A 98 -7.74 -4.04 -28.82
C ALA A 98 -8.51 -5.36 -29.00
N SER A 99 -9.57 -5.38 -29.80
CA SER A 99 -10.33 -6.59 -30.14
C SER A 99 -9.45 -7.60 -30.89
N ASP A 100 -8.68 -7.12 -31.88
CA ASP A 100 -7.75 -7.97 -32.65
C ASP A 100 -6.66 -8.55 -31.74
N ALA A 101 -6.10 -7.74 -30.84
CA ALA A 101 -5.10 -8.18 -29.86
C ALA A 101 -5.69 -9.21 -28.86
N ALA A 102 -6.92 -9.00 -28.39
CA ALA A 102 -7.63 -9.96 -27.56
C ALA A 102 -7.91 -11.27 -28.32
N GLY A 103 -8.23 -11.20 -29.62
CA GLY A 103 -8.35 -12.37 -30.49
C GLY A 103 -7.04 -13.17 -30.60
N ALA A 104 -5.90 -12.48 -30.76
CA ALA A 104 -4.59 -13.12 -30.75
C ALA A 104 -4.25 -13.75 -29.38
N ALA A 105 -4.60 -13.07 -28.27
CA ALA A 105 -4.43 -13.61 -26.92
C ALA A 105 -5.30 -14.85 -26.67
N ARG A 106 -6.53 -14.87 -27.20
CA ARG A 106 -7.41 -16.03 -27.17
C ARG A 106 -6.80 -17.21 -27.94
N ASP A 107 -6.28 -16.96 -29.14
CA ASP A 107 -5.67 -18.02 -29.94
C ASP A 107 -4.41 -18.59 -29.27
N ALA A 108 -3.60 -17.74 -28.62
CA ALA A 108 -2.49 -18.18 -27.78
C ALA A 108 -2.97 -19.00 -26.56
N GLY A 109 -4.09 -18.61 -25.94
CA GLY A 109 -4.75 -19.35 -24.87
C GLY A 109 -5.21 -20.74 -25.32
N ASN A 110 -5.84 -20.85 -26.50
CA ASN A 110 -6.25 -22.12 -27.09
C ASN A 110 -5.05 -23.03 -27.38
N GLN A 111 -3.94 -22.47 -27.89
CA GLN A 111 -2.71 -23.23 -28.11
C GLN A 111 -2.09 -23.70 -26.80
N ALA A 112 -2.09 -22.87 -25.76
CA ALA A 112 -1.63 -23.24 -24.42
C ALA A 112 -2.49 -24.35 -23.80
N ALA A 113 -3.82 -24.31 -23.99
CA ALA A 113 -4.74 -25.35 -23.53
C ALA A 113 -4.49 -26.68 -24.25
N ALA A 114 -4.30 -26.65 -25.58
CA ALA A 114 -3.96 -27.85 -26.35
C ALA A 114 -2.61 -28.45 -25.93
N ALA A 115 -1.61 -27.60 -25.66
CA ALA A 115 -0.30 -28.04 -25.19
C ALA A 115 -0.36 -28.61 -23.76
N ALA A 116 -1.21 -28.04 -22.89
CA ALA A 116 -1.44 -28.56 -21.55
C ALA A 116 -2.18 -29.91 -21.58
N GLN A 117 -3.18 -30.08 -22.45
CA GLN A 117 -3.84 -31.37 -22.67
C GLN A 117 -2.86 -32.44 -23.17
N ALA A 118 -2.00 -32.10 -24.14
CA ALA A 118 -0.96 -33.02 -24.61
C ALA A 118 0.04 -33.40 -23.51
N ALA A 119 0.33 -32.49 -22.58
CA ALA A 119 1.16 -32.77 -21.40
C ALA A 119 0.45 -33.68 -20.38
N THR A 120 -0.86 -33.50 -20.19
CA THR A 120 -1.70 -34.39 -19.37
C THR A 120 -1.74 -35.79 -19.96
N ASP A 121 -1.98 -35.92 -21.27
CA ASP A 121 -2.01 -37.22 -21.96
C ASP A 121 -0.66 -37.94 -21.86
N ALA A 122 0.45 -37.21 -22.05
CA ALA A 122 1.80 -37.74 -21.86
C ALA A 122 2.08 -38.17 -20.41
N GLY A 123 1.55 -37.43 -19.43
CA GLY A 123 1.61 -37.79 -18.01
C GLY A 123 0.83 -39.07 -17.70
N ASN A 124 -0.37 -39.23 -18.27
CA ASN A 124 -1.19 -40.42 -18.14
C ASN A 124 -0.49 -41.64 -18.76
N PHE A 125 0.09 -41.52 -19.96
CA PHE A 125 0.86 -42.60 -20.57
C PHE A 125 2.11 -42.99 -19.75
N ALA A 126 2.78 -42.01 -19.11
CA ALA A 126 3.90 -42.27 -18.22
C ALA A 126 3.46 -42.97 -16.93
N HIS A 127 2.31 -42.56 -16.37
CA HIS A 127 1.69 -43.21 -15.22
C HIS A 127 1.31 -44.67 -15.51
N ASP A 128 0.68 -44.92 -16.66
CA ASP A 128 0.31 -46.27 -17.13
C ASP A 128 1.55 -47.14 -17.40
N SER A 129 2.71 -46.52 -17.63
CA SER A 129 4.01 -47.18 -17.78
C SER A 129 4.75 -47.39 -16.44
N GLY A 130 4.11 -47.09 -15.31
CA GLY A 130 4.66 -47.30 -13.96
C GLY A 130 5.59 -46.18 -13.45
N VAL A 131 5.64 -45.03 -14.13
CA VAL A 131 6.43 -43.86 -13.72
C VAL A 131 5.54 -42.92 -12.91
N ASP A 132 6.00 -42.44 -11.76
CA ASP A 132 5.27 -41.44 -10.97
C ASP A 132 5.21 -40.09 -11.73
N ALA A 133 4.03 -39.81 -12.28
CA ALA A 133 3.74 -38.60 -13.05
C ALA A 133 2.72 -37.69 -12.32
N SER A 134 2.38 -37.97 -11.06
CA SER A 134 1.32 -37.29 -10.31
C SER A 134 1.51 -35.77 -10.24
N GLN A 135 2.73 -35.31 -9.98
CA GLN A 135 3.07 -33.89 -9.97
C GLN A 135 2.99 -33.24 -11.35
N ALA A 136 3.36 -33.97 -12.41
CA ALA A 136 3.29 -33.48 -13.79
C ALA A 136 1.83 -33.35 -14.27
N ILE A 137 0.97 -34.29 -13.89
CA ILE A 137 -0.48 -34.26 -14.18
C ILE A 137 -1.15 -33.11 -13.42
N ALA A 138 -0.86 -32.93 -12.12
CA ALA A 138 -1.39 -31.81 -11.33
C ALA A 138 -0.97 -30.45 -11.92
N ALA A 139 0.28 -30.35 -12.34
CA ALA A 139 0.85 -29.18 -12.99
C ALA A 139 0.20 -28.90 -14.36
N ALA A 140 -0.03 -29.93 -15.19
CA ALA A 140 -0.70 -29.82 -16.48
C ALA A 140 -2.19 -29.44 -16.35
N ASN A 141 -2.89 -29.98 -15.35
CA ASN A 141 -4.27 -29.60 -15.04
C ASN A 141 -4.35 -28.13 -14.57
N GLN A 142 -3.40 -27.68 -13.75
CA GLN A 142 -3.31 -26.28 -13.34
C GLN A 142 -3.07 -25.37 -14.55
N ALA A 143 -2.16 -25.74 -15.46
CA ALA A 143 -1.91 -25.00 -16.69
C ALA A 143 -3.15 -24.97 -17.61
N SER A 144 -3.88 -26.09 -17.72
CA SER A 144 -5.12 -26.19 -18.50
C SER A 144 -6.21 -25.26 -17.96
N ASN A 145 -6.40 -25.21 -16.63
CA ASN A 145 -7.35 -24.31 -15.99
C ASN A 145 -6.97 -22.84 -16.21
N GLN A 146 -5.69 -22.50 -16.12
CA GLN A 146 -5.20 -21.15 -16.41
C GLN A 146 -5.38 -20.76 -17.88
N ALA A 147 -5.13 -21.68 -18.81
CA ALA A 147 -5.33 -21.45 -20.24
C ALA A 147 -6.82 -21.28 -20.59
N ALA A 148 -7.70 -22.09 -19.99
CA ALA A 148 -9.15 -21.94 -20.14
C ALA A 148 -9.64 -20.58 -19.63
N ARG A 149 -9.13 -20.12 -18.48
CA ARG A 149 -9.43 -18.78 -17.95
C ARG A 149 -8.93 -17.66 -18.84
N ALA A 150 -7.66 -17.71 -19.27
CA ALA A 150 -7.10 -16.73 -20.18
C ALA A 150 -7.90 -16.68 -21.49
N THR A 151 -8.36 -17.82 -21.99
CA THR A 151 -9.22 -17.91 -23.18
C THR A 151 -10.60 -17.28 -22.94
N ARG A 152 -11.25 -17.54 -21.79
CA ARG A 152 -12.51 -16.88 -21.42
C ARG A 152 -12.34 -15.37 -21.29
N ALA A 153 -11.29 -14.92 -20.60
CA ALA A 153 -10.97 -13.50 -20.45
C ALA A 153 -10.68 -12.81 -21.78
N ALA A 154 -9.91 -13.45 -22.65
CA ALA A 154 -9.64 -12.94 -23.98
C ALA A 154 -10.89 -12.91 -24.86
N ASN A 155 -11.78 -13.91 -24.78
CA ASN A 155 -13.08 -13.90 -25.45
C ASN A 155 -13.96 -12.74 -24.95
N ALA A 156 -14.06 -12.56 -23.64
CA ALA A 156 -14.83 -11.48 -23.02
C ALA A 156 -14.30 -10.10 -23.46
N ALA A 157 -12.97 -9.91 -23.37
CA ALA A 157 -12.31 -8.68 -23.79
C ALA A 157 -12.45 -8.42 -25.30
N GLN A 158 -12.35 -9.45 -26.13
CA GLN A 158 -12.55 -9.34 -27.58
C GLN A 158 -13.97 -8.89 -27.92
N ASN A 159 -14.97 -9.53 -27.31
CA ASN A 159 -16.37 -9.18 -27.47
C ASN A 159 -16.65 -7.75 -27.00
N PHE A 160 -16.11 -7.38 -25.83
CA PHE A 160 -16.27 -6.03 -25.28
C PHE A 160 -15.66 -4.97 -26.18
N ALA A 161 -14.42 -5.17 -26.62
CA ALA A 161 -13.70 -4.26 -27.48
C ALA A 161 -14.39 -4.12 -28.86
N HIS A 162 -14.95 -5.21 -29.38
CA HIS A 162 -15.77 -5.17 -30.61
C HIS A 162 -17.06 -4.35 -30.41
N VAL A 163 -17.78 -4.56 -29.30
CA VAL A 163 -18.98 -3.78 -28.94
C VAL A 163 -18.63 -2.29 -28.77
N ALA A 164 -17.54 -1.98 -28.09
CA ALA A 164 -17.07 -0.61 -27.86
C ALA A 164 -16.59 0.07 -29.16
N ALA A 165 -15.97 -0.68 -30.08
CA ALA A 165 -15.63 -0.16 -31.40
C ALA A 165 -16.89 0.17 -32.20
N ALA A 166 -17.85 -0.76 -32.26
CA ALA A 166 -19.14 -0.55 -32.90
C ALA A 166 -19.90 0.65 -32.30
N ALA A 167 -19.83 0.81 -30.97
CA ALA A 167 -20.35 1.95 -30.22
C ALA A 167 -19.78 3.28 -30.70
N ALA A 168 -18.46 3.36 -30.70
CA ALA A 168 -17.75 4.57 -31.04
C ALA A 168 -17.96 4.95 -32.52
N TYR A 169 -18.02 3.97 -33.42
CA TYR A 169 -18.36 4.20 -34.83
C TYR A 169 -19.81 4.65 -35.03
N ALA A 170 -20.78 4.03 -34.34
CA ALA A 170 -22.17 4.45 -34.40
C ALA A 170 -22.35 5.88 -33.88
N SER A 171 -21.71 6.22 -32.75
CA SER A 171 -21.73 7.57 -32.18
C SER A 171 -21.01 8.60 -33.04
N ARG A 172 -19.87 8.24 -33.66
CA ARG A 172 -19.20 9.06 -34.69
C ARG A 172 -20.16 9.37 -35.82
N ASP A 173 -20.79 8.34 -36.38
CA ASP A 173 -21.69 8.51 -37.52
C ASP A 173 -22.91 9.34 -37.12
N ALA A 174 -23.44 9.16 -35.92
CA ALA A 174 -24.51 9.99 -35.36
C ALA A 174 -24.09 11.45 -35.21
N ALA A 175 -22.90 11.73 -34.67
CA ALA A 175 -22.39 13.09 -34.50
C ALA A 175 -22.09 13.78 -35.83
N ASN A 176 -21.49 13.08 -36.80
CA ASN A 176 -21.28 13.59 -38.16
C ASN A 176 -22.61 13.88 -38.87
N ARG A 177 -23.61 13.01 -38.70
CA ARG A 177 -24.94 13.22 -39.26
C ARG A 177 -25.67 14.39 -38.60
N ALA A 178 -25.63 14.50 -37.27
CA ALA A 178 -26.23 15.63 -36.56
C ALA A 178 -25.56 16.96 -36.92
N ALA A 179 -24.24 16.96 -37.14
CA ALA A 179 -23.53 18.12 -37.69
C ALA A 179 -24.05 18.48 -39.10
N ALA A 180 -24.21 17.49 -39.99
CA ALA A 180 -24.75 17.72 -41.32
C ALA A 180 -26.21 18.21 -41.30
N ASP A 181 -27.06 17.64 -40.45
CA ASP A 181 -28.46 18.06 -40.26
C ASP A 181 -28.53 19.50 -39.70
N ALA A 182 -27.64 19.87 -38.76
CA ALA A 182 -27.52 21.24 -38.26
C ALA A 182 -27.07 22.24 -39.33
N LEU A 183 -26.11 21.85 -40.19
CA LEU A 183 -25.69 22.68 -41.33
C LEU A 183 -26.79 22.83 -42.38
N ALA A 184 -27.56 21.77 -42.64
CA ALA A 184 -28.71 21.81 -43.54
C ALA A 184 -29.84 22.68 -42.98
N ALA A 185 -30.12 22.57 -41.67
CA ALA A 185 -31.08 23.43 -40.98
C ALA A 185 -30.63 24.90 -40.97
N ALA A 186 -29.34 25.17 -40.79
CA ALA A 186 -28.78 26.51 -40.92
C ALA A 186 -28.96 27.09 -42.33
N ALA A 187 -28.69 26.29 -43.37
CA ALA A 187 -28.91 26.71 -44.75
C ALA A 187 -30.41 26.96 -45.06
N ALA A 188 -31.30 26.13 -44.51
CA ALA A 188 -32.74 26.33 -44.63
C ALA A 188 -33.19 27.62 -43.92
N ALA A 189 -32.66 27.90 -42.74
CA ALA A 189 -32.94 29.13 -41.99
C ALA A 189 -32.40 30.39 -42.70
N ASP A 190 -31.20 30.32 -43.29
CA ASP A 190 -30.66 31.40 -44.14
C ASP A 190 -31.55 31.63 -45.37
N SER A 191 -31.95 30.55 -46.07
CA SER A 191 -32.83 30.62 -47.25
C SER A 191 -34.21 31.20 -46.90
N ALA A 192 -34.80 30.76 -45.79
CA ALA A 192 -36.08 31.29 -45.30
C ALA A 192 -35.97 32.77 -44.91
N ALA A 193 -34.85 33.19 -44.31
CA ALA A 193 -34.59 34.59 -44.01
C ALA A 193 -34.45 35.45 -45.28
N ASP A 194 -33.84 34.89 -46.34
CA ASP A 194 -33.63 35.58 -47.62
C ASP A 194 -34.91 35.67 -48.48
N HIS A 195 -35.87 34.77 -48.28
CA HIS A 195 -37.14 34.71 -49.01
C HIS A 195 -38.38 35.10 -48.18
N ALA A 196 -38.15 35.62 -46.97
CA ALA A 196 -39.21 35.97 -46.03
C ALA A 196 -40.21 36.96 -46.65
N GLY A 197 -41.49 36.57 -46.74
CA GLY A 197 -42.58 37.37 -47.32
C GLY A 197 -42.96 37.08 -48.78
N HIS A 198 -42.34 36.09 -49.45
CA HIS A 198 -42.67 35.69 -50.82
C HIS A 198 -43.57 34.44 -50.88
N ALA A 199 -44.89 34.63 -51.04
CA ALA A 199 -45.90 33.58 -50.87
C ALA A 199 -45.99 32.48 -51.96
N ALA A 200 -45.36 32.66 -53.14
CA ALA A 200 -45.55 31.75 -54.29
C ALA A 200 -44.65 30.50 -54.27
N ASP A 201 -43.46 30.57 -53.65
CA ASP A 201 -42.48 29.45 -53.59
C ASP A 201 -42.55 28.69 -52.24
N ALA A 202 -43.21 29.28 -51.24
CA ALA A 202 -43.25 28.83 -49.85
C ALA A 202 -43.82 27.41 -49.63
N ALA A 203 -44.80 26.95 -50.43
CA ALA A 203 -45.42 25.63 -50.22
C ALA A 203 -44.54 24.46 -50.70
N ALA A 204 -43.75 24.67 -51.76
CA ALA A 204 -42.82 23.68 -52.27
C ALA A 204 -41.60 23.57 -51.37
N GLU A 205 -41.04 24.71 -50.94
CA GLU A 205 -39.93 24.78 -50.00
C GLU A 205 -40.32 24.20 -48.63
N ALA A 206 -41.50 24.55 -48.08
CA ALA A 206 -42.00 23.97 -46.83
C ALA A 206 -42.15 22.45 -46.91
N THR A 207 -42.60 21.91 -48.06
CA THR A 207 -42.70 20.45 -48.25
C THR A 207 -41.32 19.78 -48.31
N GLN A 208 -40.35 20.41 -48.97
CA GLN A 208 -38.98 19.90 -49.03
C GLN A 208 -38.32 19.89 -47.64
N HIS A 209 -38.47 20.98 -46.87
CA HIS A 209 -37.97 21.06 -45.50
C HIS A 209 -38.65 20.05 -44.57
N ALA A 210 -39.96 19.86 -44.67
CA ALA A 210 -40.70 18.87 -43.88
C ALA A 210 -40.27 17.42 -44.15
N ASN A 211 -40.02 17.08 -45.42
CA ASN A 211 -39.50 15.75 -45.79
C ASN A 211 -38.07 15.54 -45.26
N ALA A 212 -37.20 16.54 -45.40
CA ALA A 212 -35.84 16.47 -44.86
C ALA A 212 -35.83 16.32 -43.33
N ALA A 213 -36.70 17.05 -42.61
CA ALA A 213 -36.88 16.93 -41.17
C ALA A 213 -37.39 15.54 -40.76
N THR A 214 -38.31 14.95 -41.53
CA THR A 214 -38.82 13.58 -41.30
C THR A 214 -37.71 12.54 -41.43
N GLU A 215 -36.86 12.63 -42.45
CA GLU A 215 -35.73 11.73 -42.61
C GLU A 215 -34.69 11.90 -41.49
N ALA A 216 -34.41 13.15 -41.08
CA ALA A 216 -33.53 13.44 -39.96
C ALA A 216 -34.05 12.85 -38.63
N ALA A 217 -35.36 12.97 -38.37
CA ALA A 217 -36.00 12.39 -37.18
C ALA A 217 -35.92 10.85 -37.14
N ALA A 218 -36.13 10.19 -38.28
CA ALA A 218 -35.98 8.73 -38.41
C ALA A 218 -34.53 8.28 -38.14
N ARG A 219 -33.55 9.04 -38.64
CA ARG A 219 -32.12 8.80 -38.36
C ARG A 219 -31.79 8.99 -36.89
N ALA A 220 -32.31 10.04 -36.24
CA ALA A 220 -32.10 10.28 -34.81
C ALA A 220 -32.67 9.14 -33.94
N THR A 221 -33.85 8.62 -34.29
CA THR A 221 -34.48 7.48 -33.61
C THR A 221 -33.66 6.20 -33.74
N THR A 222 -33.14 5.94 -34.95
CA THR A 222 -32.25 4.80 -35.22
C THR A 222 -30.97 4.89 -34.41
N ALA A 223 -30.36 6.09 -34.35
CA ALA A 223 -29.13 6.33 -33.58
C ALA A 223 -29.35 6.14 -32.07
N ALA A 224 -30.45 6.66 -31.51
CA ALA A 224 -30.79 6.46 -30.10
C ALA A 224 -30.99 4.97 -29.75
N THR A 225 -31.66 4.21 -30.63
CA THR A 225 -31.86 2.75 -30.45
C THR A 225 -30.53 1.99 -30.51
N GLN A 226 -29.65 2.34 -31.46
CA GLN A 226 -28.33 1.74 -31.56
C GLN A 226 -27.50 2.00 -30.29
N ALA A 227 -27.52 3.22 -29.76
CA ALA A 227 -26.84 3.57 -28.52
C ALA A 227 -27.34 2.74 -27.32
N THR A 228 -28.63 2.39 -27.24
CA THR A 228 -29.16 1.47 -26.22
C THR A 228 -28.55 0.08 -26.34
N ASN A 229 -28.60 -0.52 -27.54
CA ASN A 229 -28.10 -1.87 -27.76
C ASN A 229 -26.60 -1.99 -27.44
N ILE A 230 -25.85 -0.94 -27.76
CA ILE A 230 -24.43 -0.79 -27.45
C ILE A 230 -24.18 -0.76 -25.93
N TYR A 231 -24.97 0.04 -25.20
CA TYR A 231 -24.87 0.13 -23.74
C TYR A 231 -25.17 -1.22 -23.08
N ASP A 232 -26.22 -1.91 -23.50
CA ASP A 232 -26.59 -3.21 -22.95
C ASP A 232 -25.49 -4.27 -23.16
N ALA A 233 -24.91 -4.31 -24.37
CA ALA A 233 -23.81 -5.20 -24.68
C ALA A 233 -22.53 -4.86 -23.89
N ALA A 234 -22.26 -3.58 -23.61
CA ALA A 234 -21.14 -3.15 -22.78
C ALA A 234 -21.29 -3.63 -21.32
N ARG A 235 -22.50 -3.55 -20.75
CA ARG A 235 -22.78 -4.02 -19.39
C ARG A 235 -22.64 -5.52 -19.25
N GLN A 236 -23.11 -6.28 -20.25
CA GLN A 236 -22.96 -7.73 -20.24
C GLN A 236 -21.47 -8.15 -20.22
N ALA A 237 -20.63 -7.41 -20.93
CA ALA A 237 -19.20 -7.67 -20.94
C ALA A 237 -18.49 -7.28 -19.63
N ASP A 238 -18.90 -6.17 -18.99
CA ASP A 238 -18.34 -5.78 -17.69
C ASP A 238 -18.71 -6.79 -16.59
N ALA A 239 -19.94 -7.34 -16.63
CA ALA A 239 -20.35 -8.42 -15.74
C ALA A 239 -19.47 -9.68 -15.88
N GLU A 240 -19.06 -10.03 -17.11
CA GLU A 240 -18.15 -11.15 -17.37
C GLU A 240 -16.73 -10.85 -16.86
N ARG A 241 -16.24 -9.61 -17.02
CA ARG A 241 -14.95 -9.17 -16.45
C ARG A 241 -14.93 -9.35 -14.92
N ILE A 242 -15.99 -8.93 -14.23
CA ILE A 242 -16.11 -9.06 -12.77
C ILE A 242 -16.13 -10.54 -12.37
N ALA A 243 -16.84 -11.39 -13.12
CA ALA A 243 -16.85 -12.84 -12.88
C ALA A 243 -15.44 -13.44 -12.99
N LEU A 244 -14.67 -13.06 -14.00
CA LEU A 244 -13.30 -13.56 -14.19
C LEU A 244 -12.33 -13.09 -13.09
N MET A 245 -12.47 -11.84 -12.63
CA MET A 245 -11.70 -11.33 -11.50
C MET A 245 -12.03 -12.09 -10.21
N THR A 246 -13.30 -12.42 -10.01
CA THR A 246 -13.78 -13.23 -8.88
C THR A 246 -13.15 -14.63 -8.90
N GLU A 247 -13.20 -15.30 -10.05
CA GLU A 247 -12.59 -16.63 -10.20
C GLU A 247 -11.09 -16.60 -9.88
N ASP A 248 -10.33 -15.59 -10.32
CA ASP A 248 -8.90 -15.48 -10.01
C ASP A 248 -8.65 -15.24 -8.51
N ALA A 249 -9.46 -14.41 -7.88
CA ALA A 249 -9.40 -14.15 -6.44
C ALA A 249 -9.65 -15.43 -5.62
N GLU A 250 -10.67 -16.22 -5.97
CA GLU A 250 -10.97 -17.52 -5.36
C GLU A 250 -9.80 -18.49 -5.51
N ASP A 251 -9.27 -18.61 -6.73
CA ASP A 251 -8.14 -19.48 -7.06
C ASP A 251 -6.90 -19.12 -6.23
N ASN A 252 -6.63 -17.82 -6.07
CA ASN A 252 -5.52 -17.31 -5.27
C ASN A 252 -5.76 -17.56 -3.78
N ALA A 253 -6.99 -17.41 -3.29
CA ALA A 253 -7.36 -17.70 -1.91
C ALA A 253 -7.20 -19.21 -1.58
N VAL A 254 -7.65 -20.10 -2.48
CA VAL A 254 -7.48 -21.56 -2.33
C VAL A 254 -6.01 -21.94 -2.34
N LYS A 255 -5.20 -21.37 -3.25
CA LYS A 255 -3.75 -21.60 -3.27
C LYS A 255 -3.06 -21.10 -2.00
N ALA A 256 -3.42 -19.91 -1.53
CA ALA A 256 -2.89 -19.35 -0.29
C ALA A 256 -3.24 -20.24 0.91
N LYS A 257 -4.45 -20.79 0.94
CA LYS A 257 -4.88 -21.77 1.95
C LYS A 257 -4.14 -23.09 1.87
N ALA A 258 -3.92 -23.62 0.68
CA ALA A 258 -3.13 -24.84 0.48
C ALA A 258 -1.64 -24.64 0.83
N ALA A 259 -1.10 -23.44 0.59
CA ALA A 259 0.26 -23.06 0.93
C ALA A 259 0.44 -22.69 2.41
N ALA A 260 -0.63 -22.36 3.11
CA ALA A 260 -0.66 -22.17 4.55
C ALA A 260 -0.50 -23.52 5.27
N ALA A 261 0.71 -24.10 5.22
CA ALA A 261 1.13 -25.09 6.19
C ALA A 261 1.03 -24.47 7.61
N PRO A 262 0.72 -25.25 8.66
CA PRO A 262 0.89 -24.76 10.02
C PRO A 262 2.31 -24.21 10.14
N ASN A 263 2.44 -22.93 10.48
CA ASN A 263 3.72 -22.25 10.53
C ASN A 263 4.71 -23.10 11.35
N PRO A 264 5.72 -23.75 10.73
CA PRO A 264 6.69 -24.54 11.48
C PRO A 264 7.59 -23.65 12.36
N TYR A 265 7.49 -22.33 12.19
CA TYR A 265 8.12 -21.28 12.97
C TYR A 265 7.14 -20.50 13.85
N ALA A 266 5.96 -21.06 14.17
CA ALA A 266 5.30 -20.68 15.40
C ALA A 266 6.13 -21.24 16.56
N THR A 267 7.32 -20.68 16.75
CA THR A 267 8.18 -20.98 17.88
C THR A 267 7.34 -20.67 19.09
N ASP A 268 6.95 -21.68 19.84
CA ASP A 268 6.34 -21.46 21.14
C ASP A 268 7.43 -20.84 22.02
N TRP A 269 7.49 -19.50 22.04
CA TRP A 269 8.46 -18.74 22.81
C TRP A 269 8.32 -19.02 24.33
N SER A 270 7.21 -19.64 24.75
CA SER A 270 7.04 -20.19 26.11
C SER A 270 7.75 -21.51 26.34
N ALA A 271 7.97 -22.32 25.30
CA ALA A 271 8.52 -23.65 25.46
C ALA A 271 9.99 -23.57 25.84
N THR A 272 10.35 -24.29 26.91
CA THR A 272 11.75 -24.45 27.32
C THR A 272 12.58 -25.05 26.19
N GLN A 273 13.87 -24.74 26.11
CA GLN A 273 14.77 -25.32 25.12
C GLN A 273 14.77 -26.86 25.16
N GLN A 274 14.57 -27.44 26.34
CA GLN A 274 14.47 -28.89 26.49
C GLN A 274 13.22 -29.45 25.80
N ALA A 275 12.08 -28.77 25.90
CA ALA A 275 10.84 -29.14 25.22
C ALA A 275 10.89 -28.97 23.69
N ARG A 276 11.82 -28.15 23.19
CA ARG A 276 12.04 -27.93 21.75
C ARG A 276 12.93 -28.99 21.08
N ARG A 277 13.59 -29.86 21.86
CA ARG A 277 14.48 -30.90 21.32
C ARG A 277 13.66 -31.97 20.59
N ASP A 278 14.12 -32.37 19.41
CA ASP A 278 13.51 -33.50 18.71
C ASP A 278 13.75 -34.84 19.46
N ALA A 279 12.97 -35.86 19.10
CA ALA A 279 13.02 -37.16 19.75
C ALA A 279 14.41 -37.82 19.66
N GLU A 280 15.12 -37.62 18.55
CA GLU A 280 16.45 -38.20 18.34
C GLU A 280 17.53 -37.50 19.18
N THR A 281 17.47 -36.17 19.28
CA THR A 281 18.32 -35.37 20.16
C THR A 281 18.14 -35.82 21.61
N THR A 282 16.89 -36.02 22.03
CA THR A 282 16.57 -36.52 23.38
C THR A 282 17.11 -37.94 23.62
N ARG A 283 16.97 -38.83 22.64
CA ARG A 283 17.51 -40.19 22.69
C ARG A 283 19.03 -40.18 22.83
N LEU A 284 19.73 -39.41 21.99
CA LEU A 284 21.19 -39.28 22.00
C LEU A 284 21.70 -38.71 23.33
N ILE A 285 21.04 -37.69 23.89
CA ILE A 285 21.41 -37.15 25.21
C ILE A 285 21.27 -38.23 26.29
N THR A 286 20.18 -39.00 26.25
CA THR A 286 19.94 -40.08 27.21
C THR A 286 21.02 -41.17 27.12
N GLU A 287 21.38 -41.58 25.90
CA GLU A 287 22.44 -42.56 25.65
C GLU A 287 23.81 -42.06 26.15
N ALA A 288 24.16 -40.81 25.81
CA ALA A 288 25.45 -40.22 26.14
C ALA A 288 25.63 -39.89 27.63
N THR A 289 24.52 -39.75 28.38
CA THR A 289 24.52 -39.45 29.83
C THR A 289 24.17 -40.65 30.72
N ALA A 290 23.90 -41.83 30.14
CA ALA A 290 23.53 -43.02 30.89
C ALA A 290 24.63 -43.46 31.89
N SER A 291 24.22 -43.93 33.07
CA SER A 291 25.12 -44.47 34.09
C SER A 291 25.78 -45.76 33.57
N GLY A 292 27.00 -45.66 33.02
CA GLY A 292 27.74 -46.75 32.40
C GLY A 292 28.10 -46.53 30.93
N ALA A 293 27.70 -45.40 30.33
CA ALA A 293 28.16 -45.02 29.00
C ALA A 293 29.69 -44.83 28.98
N SER A 294 30.36 -45.46 28.03
CA SER A 294 31.81 -45.26 27.83
C SER A 294 32.09 -43.85 27.31
N ASP A 295 33.27 -43.30 27.62
CA ASP A 295 33.68 -41.99 27.10
C ASP A 295 33.63 -41.92 25.57
N ALA A 296 33.96 -43.02 24.88
CA ALA A 296 33.89 -43.11 23.42
C ALA A 296 32.46 -42.95 22.88
N VAL A 297 31.46 -43.56 23.55
CA VAL A 297 30.04 -43.42 23.19
C VAL A 297 29.56 -42.00 23.45
N ALA A 298 29.87 -41.45 24.63
CA ALA A 298 29.47 -40.10 25.01
C ALA A 298 30.09 -39.02 24.08
N VAL A 299 31.32 -39.20 23.60
CA VAL A 299 31.93 -38.31 22.61
C VAL A 299 31.26 -38.43 21.25
N ALA A 300 31.03 -39.66 20.77
CA ALA A 300 30.43 -39.89 19.46
C ALA A 300 29.01 -39.32 19.38
N ASP A 301 28.19 -39.57 20.39
CA ASP A 301 26.83 -39.02 20.46
C ASP A 301 26.84 -37.53 20.80
N GLY A 302 27.78 -37.07 21.63
CA GLY A 302 27.99 -35.66 21.90
C GLY A 302 28.19 -34.81 20.65
N ARG A 303 28.97 -35.29 19.68
CA ARG A 303 29.15 -34.60 18.39
C ARG A 303 27.88 -34.63 17.53
N LYS A 304 27.08 -35.71 17.56
CA LYS A 304 25.78 -35.76 16.86
C LYS A 304 24.76 -34.80 17.48
N ILE A 305 24.71 -34.74 18.81
CA ILE A 305 23.87 -33.78 19.56
C ILE A 305 24.28 -32.36 19.19
N ALA A 306 25.58 -32.07 19.21
CA ALA A 306 26.09 -30.76 18.84
C ALA A 306 25.73 -30.38 17.39
N LEU A 307 25.86 -31.28 16.42
CA LEU A 307 25.45 -31.00 15.03
C LEU A 307 23.97 -30.60 14.91
N ARG A 308 23.09 -31.28 15.65
CA ARG A 308 21.65 -30.95 15.68
C ARG A 308 21.39 -29.62 16.37
N LEU A 309 21.93 -29.42 17.58
CA LEU A 309 21.70 -28.21 18.36
C LEU A 309 22.36 -26.96 17.77
N ALA A 310 23.41 -27.10 16.96
CA ALA A 310 23.97 -26.01 16.16
C ALA A 310 22.97 -25.48 15.11
N GLN A 311 22.04 -26.33 14.64
CA GLN A 311 21.01 -25.95 13.67
C GLN A 311 19.73 -25.46 14.36
N THR A 312 19.27 -26.17 15.40
CA THR A 312 17.93 -25.98 15.98
C THR A 312 17.90 -25.34 17.37
N GLY A 313 19.04 -25.26 18.06
CA GLY A 313 19.11 -24.74 19.43
C GLY A 313 18.94 -23.22 19.52
N GLY A 314 18.65 -22.74 20.73
CA GLY A 314 18.76 -21.32 21.05
C GLY A 314 20.20 -20.80 20.93
N PRO A 315 20.41 -19.48 20.95
CA PRO A 315 21.73 -18.85 20.77
C PRO A 315 22.85 -19.45 21.64
N TRP A 316 22.58 -19.72 22.91
CA TRP A 316 23.54 -20.35 23.84
C TRP A 316 23.78 -21.81 23.49
N SER A 317 22.72 -22.56 23.21
CA SER A 317 22.81 -23.96 22.78
C SER A 317 23.60 -24.12 21.48
N LYS A 318 23.47 -23.17 20.54
CA LYS A 318 24.24 -23.13 19.28
C LYS A 318 25.72 -22.88 19.53
N ALA A 319 26.05 -21.85 20.33
CA ALA A 319 27.45 -21.56 20.66
C ALA A 319 28.11 -22.74 21.38
N ALA A 320 27.41 -23.36 22.33
CA ALA A 320 27.86 -24.55 23.05
C ALA A 320 28.14 -25.72 22.11
N ALA A 321 27.22 -25.95 21.18
CA ALA A 321 27.33 -26.99 20.16
C ALA A 321 28.51 -26.75 19.22
N VAL A 322 28.68 -25.53 18.71
CA VAL A 322 29.82 -25.18 17.85
C VAL A 322 31.14 -25.37 18.58
N ALA A 323 31.24 -24.95 19.85
CA ALA A 323 32.42 -25.18 20.69
C ALA A 323 32.70 -26.67 20.94
N ALA A 324 31.67 -27.51 21.08
CA ALA A 324 31.83 -28.96 21.21
C ALA A 324 32.26 -29.61 19.89
N LEU A 325 31.76 -29.13 18.73
CA LEU A 325 32.16 -29.64 17.42
C LEU A 325 33.64 -29.37 17.11
N SER A 326 34.13 -28.17 17.46
CA SER A 326 35.54 -27.79 17.29
C SER A 326 36.46 -28.25 18.43
N GLY A 327 35.89 -28.80 19.50
CA GLY A 327 36.61 -29.20 20.70
C GLY A 327 37.24 -30.60 20.65
N VAL A 328 38.17 -30.84 21.58
CA VAL A 328 38.75 -32.16 21.86
C VAL A 328 37.77 -33.04 22.64
N ASP A 329 38.00 -34.35 22.67
CA ASP A 329 37.07 -35.32 23.28
C ASP A 329 36.70 -35.01 24.74
N GLY A 330 37.64 -34.52 25.55
CA GLY A 330 37.36 -34.07 26.91
C GLY A 330 36.37 -32.89 26.98
N GLN A 331 36.40 -31.99 25.99
CA GLN A 331 35.44 -30.88 25.90
C GLN A 331 34.07 -31.36 25.43
N VAL A 332 34.02 -32.35 24.53
CA VAL A 332 32.75 -33.00 24.13
C VAL A 332 32.12 -33.72 25.31
N LEU A 333 32.92 -34.40 26.15
CA LEU A 333 32.42 -35.03 27.38
C LEU A 333 31.87 -34.01 28.37
N ALA A 334 32.56 -32.87 28.55
CA ALA A 334 32.07 -31.78 29.40
C ALA A 334 30.77 -31.15 28.86
N TYR A 335 30.66 -31.02 27.54
CA TYR A 335 29.45 -30.56 26.87
C TYR A 335 28.26 -31.49 27.16
N VAL A 336 28.43 -32.81 26.96
CA VAL A 336 27.37 -33.79 27.18
C VAL A 336 26.98 -33.93 28.65
N ARG A 337 27.96 -33.92 29.57
CA ARG A 337 27.72 -34.16 31.01
C ARG A 337 27.18 -32.95 31.77
N GLY A 338 27.01 -31.81 31.12
CA GLY A 338 26.39 -30.63 31.76
C GLY A 338 26.32 -29.37 30.91
N GLY A 339 27.21 -29.22 29.91
CA GLY A 339 27.20 -28.04 29.04
C GLY A 339 25.90 -27.84 28.25
N ILE A 340 25.24 -28.92 27.83
CA ILE A 340 23.93 -28.89 27.17
C ILE A 340 22.85 -28.23 28.04
N ASP A 341 22.82 -28.56 29.34
CA ASP A 341 21.79 -28.06 30.25
C ASP A 341 22.07 -26.63 30.71
N VAL A 342 23.36 -26.27 30.85
CA VAL A 342 23.77 -24.88 31.13
C VAL A 342 23.39 -23.97 29.96
N ALA A 343 23.69 -24.39 28.74
CA ALA A 343 23.35 -23.61 27.54
C ALA A 343 21.83 -23.44 27.39
N ALA A 344 21.08 -24.53 27.57
CA ALA A 344 19.61 -24.50 27.56
C ALA A 344 19.04 -23.61 28.67
N GLY A 345 19.63 -23.62 29.87
CA GLY A 345 19.23 -22.76 30.98
C GLY A 345 19.41 -21.27 30.68
N GLN A 346 20.48 -20.88 29.99
CA GLN A 346 20.69 -19.49 29.57
C GLN A 346 19.72 -19.06 28.46
N ASP A 347 19.49 -19.92 27.47
CA ASP A 347 18.47 -19.69 26.44
C ASP A 347 17.05 -19.55 27.04
N ASP A 348 16.75 -20.34 28.07
CA ASP A 348 15.49 -20.26 28.81
C ASP A 348 15.39 -18.94 29.60
N ARG A 349 16.49 -18.45 30.20
CA ARG A 349 16.50 -17.14 30.88
C ARG A 349 16.19 -15.98 29.93
N VAL A 350 16.78 -15.99 28.74
CA VAL A 350 16.49 -15.01 27.69
C VAL A 350 15.04 -15.11 27.24
N SER A 351 14.54 -16.33 27.04
CA SER A 351 13.13 -16.56 26.67
C SER A 351 12.17 -16.04 27.74
N LEU A 352 12.49 -16.24 29.03
CA LEU A 352 11.68 -15.76 30.14
C LEU A 352 11.69 -14.24 30.26
N GLN A 353 12.84 -13.59 30.03
CA GLN A 353 12.92 -12.12 29.97
C GLN A 353 12.01 -11.58 28.86
N ASN A 354 12.11 -12.13 27.65
CA ASN A 354 11.24 -11.72 26.55
C ASN A 354 9.74 -11.94 26.85
N VAL A 355 9.40 -13.07 27.50
CA VAL A 355 8.00 -13.31 27.90
C VAL A 355 7.54 -12.32 28.98
N ALA A 356 8.43 -11.87 29.86
CA ALA A 356 8.14 -10.96 30.95
C ALA A 356 7.95 -9.50 30.50
N ASP A 357 8.71 -9.04 29.52
CA ASP A 357 8.65 -7.66 29.03
C ASP A 357 7.30 -7.35 28.39
N LEU A 358 6.73 -8.32 27.68
CA LEU A 358 5.39 -8.27 27.09
C LEU A 358 4.29 -8.77 28.04
N GLY A 359 4.64 -9.11 29.27
CA GLY A 359 3.77 -9.73 30.27
C GLY A 359 2.98 -8.75 31.13
N THR A 360 2.04 -9.29 31.93
CA THR A 360 1.39 -8.52 33.00
C THR A 360 2.39 -8.16 34.10
N ASP A 361 2.06 -7.18 34.94
CA ASP A 361 2.89 -6.83 36.10
C ASP A 361 3.13 -8.01 37.04
N GLY A 362 2.15 -8.93 37.15
CA GLY A 362 2.29 -10.17 37.89
C GLY A 362 3.36 -11.08 37.30
N LEU A 363 3.29 -11.32 35.99
CA LEU A 363 4.27 -12.12 35.27
C LEU A 363 5.67 -11.49 35.33
N ARG A 364 5.78 -10.17 35.20
CA ARG A 364 7.07 -9.46 35.29
C ARG A 364 7.73 -9.62 36.66
N LYS A 365 6.96 -9.54 37.75
CA LYS A 365 7.45 -9.78 39.12
C LYS A 365 7.88 -11.24 39.34
N ALA A 366 7.09 -12.19 38.82
CA ALA A 366 7.40 -13.61 38.91
C ALA A 366 8.68 -13.95 38.13
N ALA A 367 8.81 -13.43 36.91
CA ALA A 367 10.00 -13.58 36.09
C ALA A 367 11.24 -12.99 36.77
N ALA A 368 11.15 -11.79 37.34
CA ALA A 368 12.24 -11.18 38.10
C ALA A 368 12.69 -12.03 39.30
N THR A 369 11.77 -12.78 39.93
CA THR A 369 12.11 -13.72 41.00
C THR A 369 12.79 -14.98 40.45
N ALA A 370 12.21 -15.60 39.41
CA ALA A 370 12.75 -16.80 38.79
C ALA A 370 14.15 -16.56 38.19
N LEU A 371 14.37 -15.40 37.57
CA LEU A 371 15.67 -15.02 36.99
C LEU A 371 16.77 -14.85 38.05
N LYS A 372 16.43 -14.54 39.30
CA LYS A 372 17.38 -14.53 40.44
C LYS A 372 17.64 -15.93 41.02
N GLY A 373 16.80 -16.91 40.67
CA GLY A 373 16.88 -18.30 41.11
C GLY A 373 17.70 -19.20 40.18
N THR A 374 17.44 -20.49 40.28
CA THR A 374 18.09 -21.56 39.50
C THR A 374 17.48 -21.70 38.10
N ASP A 375 18.18 -22.38 37.19
CA ASP A 375 17.63 -22.67 35.85
C ASP A 375 16.35 -23.54 35.93
N SER A 376 16.19 -24.29 37.02
CA SER A 376 14.95 -25.03 37.29
C SER A 376 13.78 -24.10 37.59
N ASP A 377 14.01 -22.99 38.30
CA ASP A 377 12.97 -21.99 38.62
C ASP A 377 12.51 -21.27 37.34
N VAL A 378 13.47 -20.94 36.47
CA VAL A 378 13.22 -20.35 35.14
C VAL A 378 12.40 -21.30 34.26
N ARG A 379 12.81 -22.57 34.16
CA ARG A 379 12.08 -23.58 33.39
C ARG A 379 10.68 -23.84 33.93
N ALA A 380 10.52 -23.90 35.25
CA ALA A 380 9.23 -24.11 35.88
C ALA A 380 8.25 -22.96 35.54
N LEU A 381 8.72 -21.71 35.61
CA LEU A 381 7.89 -20.55 35.25
C LEU A 381 7.61 -20.47 33.74
N LEU A 382 8.58 -20.78 32.87
CA LEU A 382 8.34 -20.82 31.42
C LEU A 382 7.34 -21.89 31.01
N ALA A 383 7.50 -23.11 31.54
CA ALA A 383 6.66 -24.25 31.19
C ALA A 383 5.24 -24.15 31.79
N GLY A 384 5.13 -23.75 33.06
CA GLY A 384 3.84 -23.67 33.75
C GLY A 384 3.12 -22.34 33.57
N ARG A 385 3.88 -21.26 33.34
CA ARG A 385 3.42 -19.85 33.44
C ARG A 385 2.66 -19.56 34.73
N ASP A 386 2.87 -20.36 35.77
CA ASP A 386 2.15 -20.23 37.04
C ASP A 386 2.82 -19.15 37.89
N TYR A 387 2.02 -18.19 38.36
CA TYR A 387 2.46 -17.12 39.24
C TYR A 387 1.30 -16.62 40.10
N PRO A 388 1.60 -16.02 41.28
CA PRO A 388 0.55 -15.48 42.16
C PRO A 388 -0.39 -14.53 41.43
N ASN A 389 -1.70 -14.79 41.54
CA ASN A 389 -2.80 -14.05 40.89
C ASN A 389 -2.93 -14.23 39.36
N ARG A 390 -2.26 -15.19 38.73
CA ARG A 390 -2.47 -15.49 37.30
C ARG A 390 -3.93 -15.68 36.93
N ALA A 391 -4.68 -16.47 37.70
CA ALA A 391 -6.10 -16.69 37.44
C ALA A 391 -6.94 -15.39 37.43
N LEU A 392 -6.54 -14.37 38.20
CA LEU A 392 -7.17 -13.05 38.18
C LEU A 392 -6.79 -12.27 36.92
N ASP A 393 -5.51 -12.24 36.56
CA ASP A 393 -5.01 -11.60 35.34
C ASP A 393 -5.68 -12.20 34.08
N ASP A 394 -5.72 -13.53 33.97
CA ASP A 394 -6.33 -14.25 32.86
C ASP A 394 -7.85 -13.97 32.83
N ARG A 395 -8.53 -13.95 33.99
CA ARG A 395 -9.96 -13.56 34.05
C ARG A 395 -10.19 -12.13 33.56
N ILE A 396 -9.33 -11.19 33.91
CA ILE A 396 -9.41 -9.80 33.43
C ILE A 396 -9.22 -9.76 31.91
N ALA A 397 -8.25 -10.51 31.37
CA ALA A 397 -8.03 -10.61 29.93
C ALA A 397 -9.26 -11.19 29.20
N VAL A 398 -9.86 -12.26 29.72
CA VAL A 398 -11.12 -12.82 29.18
C VAL A 398 -12.24 -11.80 29.19
N ASN A 399 -12.42 -11.04 30.29
CA ASN A 399 -13.43 -9.98 30.36
C ASN A 399 -13.18 -8.84 29.36
N ARG A 400 -11.92 -8.49 29.09
CA ARG A 400 -11.58 -7.51 28.04
C ARG A 400 -11.96 -8.00 26.65
N VAL A 401 -11.68 -9.28 26.35
CA VAL A 401 -12.10 -9.90 25.08
C VAL A 401 -13.62 -9.95 24.97
N LEU A 402 -14.32 -10.31 26.04
CA LEU A 402 -15.79 -10.28 26.10
C LEU A 402 -16.34 -8.87 25.83
N ALA A 403 -15.80 -7.85 26.50
CA ALA A 403 -16.23 -6.47 26.30
C ALA A 403 -15.98 -5.98 24.86
N ALA A 404 -14.82 -6.29 24.28
CA ALA A 404 -14.52 -5.97 22.89
C ALA A 404 -15.49 -6.69 21.93
N ALA A 405 -15.81 -7.96 22.18
CA ALA A 405 -16.75 -8.74 21.39
C ALA A 405 -18.19 -8.23 21.51
N GLN A 406 -18.57 -7.65 22.65
CA GLN A 406 -19.86 -6.96 22.81
C GLN A 406 -19.92 -5.69 21.96
N SER A 407 -18.85 -4.89 21.98
CA SER A 407 -18.76 -3.68 21.16
C SER A 407 -18.76 -3.96 19.65
N SER A 408 -18.19 -5.09 19.22
CA SER A 408 -18.14 -5.50 17.81
C SER A 408 -19.27 -6.46 17.40
N ASN A 409 -20.18 -6.81 18.31
CA ASN A 409 -21.27 -7.76 18.09
C ASN A 409 -20.83 -9.18 17.67
N GLY A 410 -19.67 -9.65 18.16
CA GLY A 410 -19.13 -11.00 17.94
C GLY A 410 -19.76 -12.04 18.88
N VAL A 411 -20.83 -12.70 18.43
CA VAL A 411 -21.66 -13.58 19.26
C VAL A 411 -20.93 -14.84 19.69
N ALA A 412 -20.21 -15.51 18.78
CA ALA A 412 -19.48 -16.73 19.11
C ALA A 412 -18.35 -16.44 20.11
N VAL A 413 -17.63 -15.31 19.95
CA VAL A 413 -16.58 -14.90 20.91
C VAL A 413 -17.19 -14.58 22.27
N GLN A 414 -18.33 -13.90 22.32
CA GLN A 414 -19.04 -13.62 23.58
C GLN A 414 -19.42 -14.93 24.31
N GLN A 415 -20.01 -15.89 23.60
CA GLN A 415 -20.40 -17.19 24.17
C GLN A 415 -19.19 -17.99 24.66
N ALA A 416 -18.11 -18.02 23.89
CA ALA A 416 -16.88 -18.72 24.26
C ALA A 416 -16.20 -18.06 25.48
N ALA A 417 -16.18 -16.73 25.54
CA ALA A 417 -15.65 -15.99 26.68
C ALA A 417 -16.50 -16.21 27.94
N GLN A 418 -17.82 -16.13 27.81
CA GLN A 418 -18.75 -16.37 28.93
C GLN A 418 -18.62 -17.79 29.46
N LYS A 419 -18.51 -18.79 28.58
CA LYS A 419 -18.26 -20.19 28.98
C LYS A 419 -16.98 -20.34 29.78
N ALA A 420 -15.91 -19.65 29.39
CA ALA A 420 -14.65 -19.65 30.16
C ALA A 420 -14.84 -19.01 31.54
N LEU A 421 -15.54 -17.86 31.61
CA LEU A 421 -15.89 -17.15 32.85
C LEU A 421 -16.76 -17.99 33.79
N ASP A 422 -17.78 -18.68 33.27
CA ASP A 422 -18.70 -19.52 34.04
C ASP A 422 -18.00 -20.77 34.59
N THR A 423 -17.05 -21.32 33.81
CA THR A 423 -16.22 -22.45 34.27
C THR A 423 -15.32 -22.02 35.43
N GLY A 424 -14.84 -20.77 35.44
CA GLY A 424 -14.21 -20.17 36.60
C GLY A 424 -12.81 -20.71 36.96
N THR A 425 -12.14 -21.42 36.04
CA THR A 425 -10.82 -22.03 36.29
C THR A 425 -9.74 -21.42 35.41
N GLU A 426 -8.49 -21.39 35.91
CA GLU A 426 -7.32 -20.91 35.17
C GLU A 426 -7.10 -21.65 33.84
N ALA A 427 -7.27 -22.97 33.84
CA ALA A 427 -7.20 -23.78 32.63
C ALA A 427 -8.25 -23.37 31.58
N ALA A 428 -9.47 -23.03 32.00
CA ALA A 428 -10.52 -22.57 31.09
C ALA A 428 -10.22 -21.19 30.50
N TYR A 429 -9.71 -20.25 31.31
CA TYR A 429 -9.31 -18.93 30.81
C TYR A 429 -8.15 -19.05 29.82
N ASN A 430 -7.12 -19.84 30.15
CA ASN A 430 -5.97 -20.02 29.28
C ASN A 430 -6.34 -20.70 27.95
N ALA A 431 -7.16 -21.76 27.98
CA ALA A 431 -7.63 -22.43 26.76
C ALA A 431 -8.42 -21.47 25.86
N PHE A 432 -9.23 -20.58 26.44
CA PHE A 432 -9.91 -19.54 25.69
C PHE A 432 -8.94 -18.51 25.10
N LEU A 433 -8.03 -17.95 25.90
CA LEU A 433 -7.10 -16.90 25.47
C LEU A 433 -6.10 -17.39 24.42
N THR A 434 -5.68 -18.65 24.47
CA THR A 434 -4.70 -19.21 23.53
C THR A 434 -5.31 -19.70 22.22
N GLN A 435 -6.52 -20.26 22.26
CA GLN A 435 -7.13 -20.88 21.09
C GLN A 435 -8.62 -20.54 20.93
N GLY A 436 -9.41 -20.66 22.00
CA GLY A 436 -10.87 -20.56 21.93
C GLY A 436 -11.38 -19.26 21.33
N GLN A 437 -10.77 -18.12 21.67
CA GLN A 437 -11.16 -16.81 21.14
C GLN A 437 -10.95 -16.71 19.61
N TYR A 438 -9.91 -17.34 19.06
CA TYR A 438 -9.58 -17.25 17.64
C TYR A 438 -10.49 -18.15 16.80
N VAL A 439 -10.81 -19.34 17.30
CA VAL A 439 -11.79 -20.24 16.67
C VAL A 439 -13.17 -19.57 16.64
N ALA A 440 -13.59 -18.99 17.76
CA ALA A 440 -14.86 -18.27 17.83
C ALA A 440 -14.87 -17.03 16.92
N ALA A 441 -13.77 -16.27 16.85
CA ALA A 441 -13.66 -15.12 15.96
C ALA A 441 -13.75 -15.53 14.47
N SER A 442 -13.14 -16.64 14.07
CA SER A 442 -13.27 -17.17 12.69
C SER A 442 -14.74 -17.52 12.36
N GLN A 443 -15.49 -18.09 13.31
CA GLN A 443 -16.92 -18.37 13.12
C GLN A 443 -17.72 -17.08 12.93
N ASP A 444 -17.52 -16.08 13.79
CA ASP A 444 -18.17 -14.78 13.66
C ASP A 444 -17.83 -14.10 12.33
N GLN A 445 -16.57 -14.19 11.88
CA GLN A 445 -16.11 -13.64 10.59
C GLN A 445 -16.77 -14.34 9.41
N ARG A 446 -16.85 -15.68 9.39
CA ARG A 446 -17.55 -16.42 8.33
C ARG A 446 -19.01 -16.01 8.24
N ILE A 447 -19.70 -15.93 9.36
CA ILE A 447 -21.10 -15.47 9.42
C ILE A 447 -21.24 -14.04 8.88
N ALA A 448 -20.29 -13.15 9.21
CA ALA A 448 -20.31 -11.78 8.68
C ALA A 448 -20.13 -11.75 7.16
N VAL A 449 -19.25 -12.57 6.61
CA VAL A 449 -19.04 -12.68 5.15
C VAL A 449 -20.23 -13.33 4.46
N ASP A 450 -20.81 -14.39 5.02
CA ASP A 450 -22.02 -15.04 4.49
C ASP A 450 -23.21 -14.06 4.43
N ARG A 451 -23.33 -13.17 5.43
CA ARG A 451 -24.35 -12.10 5.41
C ARG A 451 -24.14 -11.11 4.28
N ILE A 452 -22.89 -10.72 4.01
CA ILE A 452 -22.55 -9.85 2.87
C ILE A 452 -22.89 -10.56 1.55
N LEU A 453 -22.55 -11.84 1.43
CA LEU A 453 -22.86 -12.64 0.25
C LEU A 453 -24.37 -12.75 0.01
N ALA A 454 -25.16 -12.89 1.08
CA ALA A 454 -26.62 -12.97 1.04
C ALA A 454 -27.32 -11.61 0.91
N ASP A 455 -26.63 -10.48 1.12
CA ASP A 455 -27.23 -9.15 1.08
C ASP A 455 -27.61 -8.77 -0.37
N PRO A 456 -28.90 -8.46 -0.65
CA PRO A 456 -29.31 -7.98 -1.97
C PRO A 456 -28.62 -6.66 -2.37
N ALA A 457 -28.23 -5.83 -1.39
CA ALA A 457 -27.56 -4.55 -1.64
C ALA A 457 -26.08 -4.71 -2.01
N SER A 458 -25.45 -5.86 -1.73
CA SER A 458 -24.07 -6.12 -2.15
C SER A 458 -23.99 -6.34 -3.66
N GLY A 459 -23.11 -5.58 -4.30
CA GLY A 459 -22.83 -5.67 -5.73
C GLY A 459 -22.04 -6.93 -6.10
N GLN A 460 -21.80 -7.10 -7.39
CA GLN A 460 -21.25 -8.33 -7.94
C GLN A 460 -19.78 -8.53 -7.52
N GLU A 461 -18.99 -7.46 -7.50
CA GLU A 461 -17.59 -7.55 -7.07
C GLU A 461 -17.50 -7.83 -5.57
N THR A 462 -18.33 -7.16 -4.75
CA THR A 462 -18.39 -7.43 -3.30
C THR A 462 -18.74 -8.88 -3.00
N LYS A 463 -19.72 -9.45 -3.71
CA LYS A 463 -20.11 -10.86 -3.55
C LYS A 463 -19.00 -11.81 -3.99
N GLY A 464 -18.36 -11.55 -5.12
CA GLY A 464 -17.25 -12.36 -5.60
C GLY A 464 -16.07 -12.36 -4.63
N MET A 465 -15.68 -11.19 -4.13
CA MET A 465 -14.59 -11.06 -3.16
C MET A 465 -14.96 -11.67 -1.79
N ALA A 466 -16.23 -11.63 -1.39
CA ALA A 466 -16.73 -12.33 -0.21
C ALA A 466 -16.59 -13.86 -0.36
N GLN A 467 -16.96 -14.41 -1.53
CA GLN A 467 -16.80 -15.83 -1.83
C GLN A 467 -15.32 -16.25 -1.79
N ALA A 468 -14.45 -15.50 -2.47
CA ALA A 468 -13.00 -15.72 -2.40
C ALA A 468 -12.46 -15.71 -0.97
N ALA A 469 -12.97 -14.81 -0.11
CA ALA A 469 -12.57 -14.76 1.30
C ALA A 469 -12.98 -16.02 2.08
N LEU A 470 -14.18 -16.56 1.83
CA LEU A 470 -14.69 -17.80 2.45
C LEU A 470 -13.86 -19.03 2.06
N ASP A 471 -13.42 -19.08 0.80
CA ASP A 471 -12.62 -20.18 0.26
C ASP A 471 -11.17 -20.17 0.76
N GLY A 472 -10.69 -19.01 1.22
CA GLY A 472 -9.35 -18.81 1.77
C GLY A 472 -9.18 -19.21 3.25
N THR A 473 -8.18 -18.59 3.89
CA THR A 473 -7.80 -18.79 5.30
C THR A 473 -8.58 -17.86 6.24
N ASP A 474 -8.50 -18.07 7.55
CA ASP A 474 -9.06 -17.12 8.52
C ASP A 474 -8.42 -15.71 8.41
N GLY A 475 -7.18 -15.64 7.91
CA GLY A 475 -6.51 -14.38 7.58
C GLY A 475 -7.18 -13.65 6.40
N THR A 476 -7.58 -14.37 5.34
CA THR A 476 -8.26 -13.75 4.19
C THR A 476 -9.65 -13.26 4.53
N LEU A 477 -10.39 -14.00 5.38
CA LEU A 477 -11.68 -13.55 5.92
C LEU A 477 -11.54 -12.22 6.65
N ARG A 478 -10.56 -12.14 7.55
CA ARG A 478 -10.30 -10.92 8.31
C ARG A 478 -9.90 -9.76 7.40
N GLN A 479 -9.00 -9.99 6.44
CA GLN A 479 -8.54 -8.97 5.52
C GLN A 479 -9.69 -8.42 4.66
N PHE A 480 -10.58 -9.29 4.18
CA PHE A 480 -11.77 -8.87 3.46
C PHE A 480 -12.68 -8.00 4.34
N LEU A 481 -13.01 -8.45 5.56
CA LEU A 481 -13.88 -7.67 6.47
C LEU A 481 -13.27 -6.34 6.91
N VAL A 482 -11.95 -6.27 7.05
CA VAL A 482 -11.25 -5.04 7.46
C VAL A 482 -11.20 -4.04 6.32
N SER A 483 -10.70 -4.43 5.14
CA SER A 483 -10.47 -3.49 4.03
C SER A 483 -11.04 -3.94 2.69
N GLY A 484 -10.97 -5.23 2.36
CA GLY A 484 -11.36 -5.74 1.04
C GLY A 484 -12.83 -5.46 0.68
N LYS A 485 -13.73 -5.56 1.65
CA LYS A 485 -15.16 -5.28 1.48
C LYS A 485 -15.41 -3.86 0.99
N TYR A 486 -14.81 -2.86 1.64
CA TYR A 486 -15.01 -1.46 1.30
C TYR A 486 -14.39 -1.08 -0.04
N LEU A 487 -13.30 -1.75 -0.43
CA LEU A 487 -12.73 -1.60 -1.77
C LEU A 487 -13.67 -2.14 -2.84
N ALA A 488 -14.22 -3.35 -2.64
CA ALA A 488 -15.17 -3.94 -3.57
C ALA A 488 -16.49 -3.14 -3.64
N GLU A 489 -17.03 -2.68 -2.49
CA GLU A 489 -18.21 -1.82 -2.43
C GLU A 489 -17.97 -0.49 -3.16
N ARG A 490 -16.76 0.09 -3.04
CA ARG A 490 -16.38 1.28 -3.80
C ARG A 490 -16.46 1.03 -5.30
N HIS A 491 -15.87 -0.05 -5.81
CA HIS A 491 -15.90 -0.37 -7.23
C HIS A 491 -17.33 -0.63 -7.73
N ASP A 492 -18.15 -1.35 -6.95
CA ASP A 492 -19.57 -1.55 -7.26
C ASP A 492 -20.32 -0.20 -7.35
N HIS A 493 -20.05 0.75 -6.45
CA HIS A 493 -20.65 2.10 -6.49
C HIS A 493 -20.13 2.97 -7.65
N GLU A 494 -18.84 2.88 -7.98
CA GLU A 494 -18.25 3.58 -9.14
C GLU A 494 -18.88 3.07 -10.44
N ALA A 495 -19.03 1.75 -10.57
CA ALA A 495 -19.72 1.11 -11.70
C ALA A 495 -21.19 1.56 -11.78
N ALA A 496 -21.92 1.56 -10.65
CA ALA A 496 -23.30 2.02 -10.60
C ALA A 496 -23.45 3.51 -10.96
N SER A 497 -22.50 4.35 -10.55
CA SER A 497 -22.45 5.78 -10.90
C SER A 497 -22.31 5.97 -12.41
N HIS A 498 -21.33 5.29 -13.00
CA HIS A 498 -21.09 5.32 -14.45
C HIS A 498 -22.28 4.77 -15.23
N ASP A 499 -22.87 3.64 -14.80
CA ASP A 499 -24.06 3.06 -15.42
C ASP A 499 -25.23 4.05 -15.43
N ALA A 500 -25.46 4.75 -14.32
CA ALA A 500 -26.51 5.77 -14.21
C ALA A 500 -26.22 7.00 -15.10
N GLU A 501 -24.97 7.44 -15.18
CA GLU A 501 -24.58 8.56 -16.05
C GLU A 501 -24.84 8.23 -17.53
N VAL A 502 -24.40 7.07 -17.99
CA VAL A 502 -24.60 6.62 -19.38
C VAL A 502 -26.08 6.38 -19.70
N ALA A 503 -26.83 5.80 -18.76
CA ALA A 503 -28.28 5.69 -18.89
C ALA A 503 -28.93 7.08 -19.06
N GLY A 504 -28.47 8.09 -18.31
CA GLY A 504 -28.91 9.47 -18.46
C GLY A 504 -28.65 10.03 -19.87
N TYR A 505 -27.44 9.84 -20.41
CA TYR A 505 -27.12 10.24 -21.78
C TYR A 505 -27.99 9.55 -22.83
N LEU A 506 -28.29 8.26 -22.63
CA LEU A 506 -29.17 7.54 -23.54
C LEU A 506 -30.60 8.10 -23.52
N LYS A 507 -31.08 8.54 -22.36
CA LYS A 507 -32.36 9.23 -22.23
C LYS A 507 -32.34 10.62 -22.87
N LEU A 508 -31.23 11.35 -22.80
CA LEU A 508 -31.06 12.59 -23.57
C LEU A 508 -31.04 12.36 -25.09
N ALA A 509 -30.44 11.27 -25.56
CA ALA A 509 -30.50 10.90 -26.99
C ALA A 509 -31.94 10.54 -27.42
N THR A 510 -32.67 9.82 -26.56
CA THR A 510 -34.10 9.52 -26.78
C THR A 510 -34.94 10.80 -26.80
N GLN A 511 -34.65 11.76 -25.90
CA GLN A 511 -35.28 13.07 -25.89
C GLN A 511 -35.03 13.81 -27.20
N ALA A 512 -33.78 13.90 -27.66
CA ALA A 512 -33.45 14.56 -28.93
C ALA A 512 -34.13 13.90 -30.13
N ALA A 513 -34.19 12.57 -30.18
CA ALA A 513 -34.92 11.86 -31.21
C ALA A 513 -36.43 12.18 -31.16
N ALA A 514 -37.04 12.22 -29.98
CA ALA A 514 -38.44 12.59 -29.82
C ALA A 514 -38.69 14.07 -30.22
N THR A 515 -37.81 15.00 -29.87
CA THR A 515 -37.89 16.40 -30.32
C THR A 515 -37.72 16.53 -31.83
N ALA A 516 -36.81 15.78 -32.45
CA ALA A 516 -36.68 15.75 -33.91
C ALA A 516 -37.97 15.24 -34.58
N ASN A 517 -38.62 14.21 -34.02
CA ASN A 517 -39.91 13.73 -34.50
C ASN A 517 -41.02 14.78 -34.29
N GLN A 518 -41.02 15.51 -33.17
CA GLN A 518 -41.95 16.63 -32.95
C GLN A 518 -41.81 17.66 -34.07
N ASN A 519 -40.59 18.13 -34.34
CA ASN A 519 -40.34 19.19 -35.31
C ASN A 519 -40.60 18.72 -36.74
N ALA A 520 -40.27 17.47 -37.07
CA ALA A 520 -40.63 16.87 -38.35
C ALA A 520 -42.15 16.86 -38.54
N ASN A 521 -42.90 16.48 -37.51
CA ASN A 521 -44.35 16.47 -37.54
C ASN A 521 -44.94 17.89 -37.62
N ASP A 522 -44.39 18.86 -36.89
CA ASP A 522 -44.81 20.27 -36.98
C ASP A 522 -44.52 20.85 -38.37
N ALA A 523 -43.36 20.56 -38.96
CA ALA A 523 -43.01 20.95 -40.32
C ALA A 523 -43.94 20.30 -41.36
N GLN A 524 -44.28 19.01 -41.20
CA GLN A 524 -45.26 18.34 -42.07
C GLN A 524 -46.64 18.99 -41.93
N SER A 525 -47.07 19.31 -40.71
CA SER A 525 -48.32 20.04 -40.45
C SER A 525 -48.36 21.39 -41.17
N ALA A 526 -47.29 22.19 -41.06
CA ALA A 526 -47.16 23.47 -41.74
C ALA A 526 -47.17 23.30 -43.27
N ALA A 527 -46.43 22.32 -43.81
CA ALA A 527 -46.41 22.03 -45.24
C ALA A 527 -47.77 21.58 -45.78
N TYR A 528 -48.52 20.76 -45.04
CA TYR A 528 -49.89 20.37 -45.43
C TYR A 528 -50.88 21.55 -45.31
N THR A 529 -50.68 22.43 -44.32
CA THR A 529 -51.46 23.67 -44.19
C THR A 529 -51.23 24.60 -45.38
N ALA A 530 -49.97 24.81 -45.80
CA ALA A 530 -49.62 25.61 -46.97
C ALA A 530 -50.20 25.04 -48.28
N ARG A 531 -50.47 23.72 -48.34
CA ARG A 531 -51.12 23.03 -49.46
C ARG A 531 -52.65 22.98 -49.36
N GLY A 532 -53.25 23.53 -48.30
CA GLY A 532 -54.70 23.51 -48.07
C GLY A 532 -55.28 22.15 -47.64
N LEU A 533 -54.46 21.25 -47.09
CA LEU A 533 -54.84 19.90 -46.68
C LEU A 533 -55.01 19.80 -45.15
N ALA A 534 -56.11 20.38 -44.64
CA ALA A 534 -56.34 20.57 -43.20
C ALA A 534 -56.36 19.27 -42.37
N ASP A 535 -56.96 18.19 -42.86
CA ASP A 535 -57.06 16.93 -42.11
C ASP A 535 -55.68 16.30 -41.88
N LYS A 536 -54.82 16.31 -42.91
CA LYS A 536 -53.43 15.84 -42.79
C LYS A 536 -52.62 16.73 -41.87
N ALA A 537 -52.80 18.05 -41.95
CA ALA A 537 -52.13 18.97 -41.03
C ALA A 537 -52.50 18.68 -39.57
N ALA A 538 -53.79 18.40 -39.28
CA ALA A 538 -54.25 18.05 -37.94
C ALA A 538 -53.66 16.72 -37.43
N GLU A 539 -53.53 15.71 -38.30
CA GLU A 539 -52.89 14.43 -37.98
C GLU A 539 -51.43 14.61 -37.54
N TYR A 540 -50.64 15.32 -38.34
CA TYR A 540 -49.24 15.59 -38.01
C TYR A 540 -49.10 16.49 -36.77
N ALA A 541 -49.98 17.47 -36.58
CA ALA A 541 -50.01 18.27 -35.35
C ALA A 541 -50.31 17.42 -34.09
N ALA A 542 -51.12 16.36 -34.20
CA ALA A 542 -51.35 15.43 -33.11
C ALA A 542 -50.13 14.55 -32.83
N ALA A 543 -49.46 14.06 -33.89
CA ALA A 543 -48.22 13.29 -33.78
C ALA A 543 -47.09 14.12 -33.14
N ALA A 544 -46.98 15.41 -33.48
CA ALA A 544 -46.03 16.32 -32.87
C ALA A 544 -46.22 16.44 -31.35
N ARG A 545 -47.47 16.55 -30.87
CA ARG A 545 -47.77 16.60 -29.43
C ARG A 545 -47.43 15.30 -28.70
N ALA A 546 -47.62 14.15 -29.35
CA ALA A 546 -47.21 12.86 -28.79
C ALA A 546 -45.68 12.81 -28.63
N SER A 547 -44.94 13.17 -29.68
CA SER A 547 -43.47 13.24 -29.64
C SER A 547 -42.95 14.25 -28.59
N ALA A 548 -43.64 15.38 -28.40
CA ALA A 548 -43.32 16.33 -27.34
C ALA A 548 -43.48 15.73 -25.93
N THR A 549 -44.49 14.87 -25.74
CA THR A 549 -44.72 14.15 -24.47
C THR A 549 -43.61 13.14 -24.22
N ASP A 550 -43.22 12.38 -25.24
CA ASP A 550 -42.12 11.40 -25.16
C ASP A 550 -40.79 12.09 -24.84
N ALA A 551 -40.52 13.24 -25.46
CA ALA A 551 -39.35 14.06 -25.16
C ALA A 551 -39.34 14.51 -23.68
N GLY A 552 -40.50 14.96 -23.16
CA GLY A 552 -40.66 15.34 -21.76
C GLY A 552 -40.46 14.19 -20.78
N ASN A 553 -40.89 12.97 -21.12
CA ASN A 553 -40.67 11.77 -20.32
C ASN A 553 -39.18 11.41 -20.27
N ALA A 554 -38.53 11.36 -21.44
CA ALA A 554 -37.11 11.07 -21.55
C ALA A 554 -36.24 12.09 -20.79
N ALA A 555 -36.60 13.38 -20.81
CA ALA A 555 -35.92 14.42 -20.03
C ALA A 555 -35.98 14.16 -18.52
N ARG A 556 -37.13 13.70 -17.98
CA ARG A 556 -37.26 13.35 -16.56
C ARG A 556 -36.44 12.11 -16.20
N GLU A 557 -36.46 11.09 -17.04
CA GLU A 557 -35.65 9.88 -16.82
C GLU A 557 -34.15 10.18 -16.87
N ALA A 558 -33.72 11.13 -17.72
CA ALA A 558 -32.35 11.61 -17.76
C ALA A 558 -31.96 12.31 -16.44
N HIS A 559 -32.82 13.19 -15.93
CA HIS A 559 -32.62 13.85 -14.63
C HIS A 559 -32.51 12.84 -13.48
N ASP A 560 -33.44 11.88 -13.40
CA ASP A 560 -33.42 10.87 -12.33
C ASP A 560 -32.18 9.98 -12.41
N SER A 561 -31.64 9.76 -13.60
CA SER A 561 -30.38 9.06 -13.81
C SER A 561 -29.18 9.86 -13.28
N ALA A 562 -29.16 11.18 -13.50
CA ALA A 562 -28.13 12.05 -12.93
C ALA A 562 -28.14 12.04 -11.39
N VAL A 563 -29.33 12.05 -10.76
CA VAL A 563 -29.47 11.95 -9.30
C VAL A 563 -28.94 10.61 -8.77
N ARG A 564 -29.22 9.49 -9.46
CA ARG A 564 -28.67 8.18 -9.08
C ARG A 564 -27.15 8.11 -9.21
N ALA A 565 -26.60 8.75 -10.25
CA ALA A 565 -25.16 8.83 -10.44
C ALA A 565 -24.49 9.59 -9.28
N GLU A 566 -25.04 10.75 -8.90
CA GLU A 566 -24.55 11.54 -7.76
C GLU A 566 -24.58 10.73 -6.44
N GLN A 567 -25.69 10.06 -6.15
CA GLN A 567 -25.82 9.23 -4.93
C GLN A 567 -24.79 8.09 -4.89
N SER A 568 -24.57 7.43 -6.03
CA SER A 568 -23.59 6.35 -6.15
C SER A 568 -22.16 6.87 -6.00
N ALA A 569 -21.84 8.04 -6.58
CA ALA A 569 -20.55 8.68 -6.42
C ALA A 569 -20.24 9.06 -4.96
N VAL A 570 -21.24 9.55 -4.22
CA VAL A 570 -21.10 9.83 -2.77
C VAL A 570 -20.85 8.54 -1.98
N ALA A 571 -21.58 7.47 -2.29
CA ALA A 571 -21.37 6.17 -1.65
C ALA A 571 -19.95 5.62 -1.92
N ALA A 572 -19.46 5.71 -3.17
CA ALA A 572 -18.10 5.34 -3.53
C ALA A 572 -17.05 6.11 -2.73
N ALA A 573 -17.21 7.44 -2.58
CA ALA A 573 -16.29 8.28 -1.81
C ALA A 573 -16.26 7.91 -0.32
N ASN A 574 -17.41 7.57 0.26
CA ASN A 574 -17.50 7.10 1.64
C ASN A 574 -16.78 5.74 1.82
N SER A 575 -17.04 4.77 0.93
CA SER A 575 -16.35 3.47 0.94
C SER A 575 -14.85 3.61 0.76
N ALA A 576 -14.39 4.52 -0.11
CA ALA A 576 -12.97 4.84 -0.28
C ALA A 576 -12.32 5.36 1.01
N THR A 577 -13.04 6.23 1.74
CA THR A 577 -12.58 6.78 3.01
C THR A 577 -12.43 5.68 4.06
N THR A 578 -13.43 4.81 4.19
CA THR A 578 -13.38 3.67 5.13
C THR A 578 -12.29 2.67 4.76
N ALA A 579 -12.14 2.34 3.47
CA ALA A 579 -11.07 1.46 2.99
C ALA A 579 -9.68 2.02 3.34
N LYS A 580 -9.48 3.34 3.18
CA LYS A 580 -8.22 4.01 3.54
C LYS A 580 -7.95 3.94 5.04
N GLN A 581 -8.94 4.23 5.87
CA GLN A 581 -8.79 4.15 7.34
C GLN A 581 -8.46 2.73 7.79
N ALA A 582 -9.14 1.73 7.22
CA ALA A 582 -8.87 0.33 7.49
C ALA A 582 -7.47 -0.10 7.04
N ALA A 583 -7.02 0.33 5.87
CA ALA A 583 -5.67 0.07 5.38
C ALA A 583 -4.61 0.67 6.32
N THR A 584 -4.79 1.90 6.80
CA THR A 584 -3.90 2.52 7.80
C THR A 584 -3.85 1.71 9.09
N SER A 585 -5.01 1.25 9.60
CA SER A 585 -5.05 0.40 10.80
C SER A 585 -4.29 -0.92 10.58
N ALA A 586 -4.53 -1.59 9.46
CA ALA A 586 -3.84 -2.84 9.12
C ALA A 586 -2.32 -2.65 8.97
N GLN A 587 -1.88 -1.51 8.42
CA GLN A 587 -0.46 -1.15 8.34
C GLN A 587 0.15 -0.93 9.74
N ASN A 588 -0.58 -0.28 10.66
CA ASN A 588 -0.12 -0.10 12.02
C ASN A 588 0.01 -1.44 12.76
N ASP A 589 -0.95 -2.35 12.59
CA ASP A 589 -0.89 -3.70 13.15
C ASP A 589 0.30 -4.49 12.57
N ALA A 590 0.52 -4.41 11.26
CA ALA A 590 1.66 -5.04 10.59
C ALA A 590 3.00 -4.47 11.08
N ARG A 591 3.10 -3.16 11.27
CA ARG A 591 4.29 -2.50 11.87
C ARG A 591 4.51 -2.99 13.29
N GLN A 592 3.46 -3.13 14.10
CA GLN A 592 3.60 -3.61 15.47
C GLN A 592 4.07 -5.07 15.49
N ALA A 593 3.55 -5.92 14.61
CA ALA A 593 4.02 -7.30 14.45
C ALA A 593 5.49 -7.35 14.00
N ALA A 594 5.88 -6.51 13.04
CA ALA A 594 7.26 -6.40 12.57
C ALA A 594 8.21 -5.93 13.70
N LYS A 595 7.78 -4.98 14.54
CA LYS A 595 8.53 -4.54 15.73
C LYS A 595 8.77 -5.69 16.70
N SER A 596 7.73 -6.48 17.00
CA SER A 596 7.87 -7.65 17.87
C SER A 596 8.80 -8.71 17.28
N ALA A 597 8.76 -8.93 15.96
CA ALA A 597 9.67 -9.86 15.27
C ALA A 597 11.13 -9.37 15.29
N LEU A 598 11.36 -8.08 15.03
CA LEU A 598 12.68 -7.46 15.11
C LEU A 598 13.24 -7.51 16.54
N TRP A 599 12.40 -7.26 17.53
CA TRP A 599 12.79 -7.38 18.94
C TRP A 599 13.21 -8.81 19.29
N ALA A 600 12.45 -9.82 18.86
CA ALA A 600 12.80 -11.22 19.07
C ALA A 600 14.12 -11.62 18.40
N GLU A 601 14.36 -11.18 17.16
CA GLU A 601 15.61 -11.42 16.43
C GLU A 601 16.81 -10.74 17.11
N SER A 602 16.63 -9.50 17.55
CA SER A 602 17.66 -8.73 18.23
C SER A 602 18.05 -9.34 19.58
N SER A 603 17.06 -9.76 20.37
CA SER A 603 17.28 -10.50 21.62
C SER A 603 18.04 -11.81 21.38
N ALA A 604 17.76 -12.50 20.27
CA ALA A 604 18.47 -13.72 19.90
C ALA A 604 19.93 -13.46 19.50
N SER A 605 20.19 -12.41 18.72
CA SER A 605 21.55 -12.00 18.31
C SER A 605 22.41 -11.61 19.52
N GLN A 606 21.84 -10.85 20.45
CA GLN A 606 22.52 -10.47 21.69
C GLN A 606 22.86 -11.68 22.55
N ALA A 607 21.91 -12.61 22.71
CA ALA A 607 22.17 -13.85 23.42
C ALA A 607 23.28 -14.68 22.75
N ALA A 608 23.40 -14.64 21.41
CA ALA A 608 24.50 -15.29 20.70
C ALA A 608 25.85 -14.64 21.01
N GLY A 609 25.92 -13.30 21.07
CA GLY A 609 27.13 -12.56 21.45
C GLY A 609 27.60 -12.91 22.87
N TYR A 610 26.69 -12.89 23.84
CA TYR A 610 27.01 -13.28 25.21
C TYR A 610 27.42 -14.74 25.33
N ALA A 611 26.77 -15.61 24.59
CA ALA A 611 27.17 -17.01 24.51
C ALA A 611 28.58 -17.16 23.95
N SER A 612 28.93 -16.44 22.88
CA SER A 612 30.30 -16.46 22.32
C SER A 612 31.34 -16.04 23.35
N THR A 613 31.17 -14.88 24.00
CA THR A 613 32.11 -14.38 25.01
C THR A 613 32.24 -15.34 26.20
N ALA A 614 31.13 -15.90 26.68
CA ALA A 614 31.13 -16.86 27.77
C ALA A 614 31.85 -18.16 27.37
N TYR A 615 31.64 -18.66 26.14
CA TYR A 615 32.31 -19.85 25.64
C TYR A 615 33.79 -19.63 25.32
N GLU A 616 34.19 -18.44 24.88
CA GLU A 616 35.61 -18.05 24.76
C GLU A 616 36.29 -18.05 26.13
N ALA A 617 35.68 -17.42 27.14
CA ALA A 617 36.19 -17.45 28.52
C ALA A 617 36.27 -18.88 29.06
N TRP A 618 35.27 -19.72 28.75
CA TRP A 618 35.27 -21.14 29.06
C TRP A 618 36.47 -21.86 28.41
N GLN A 619 36.68 -21.69 27.10
CA GLN A 619 37.76 -22.36 26.36
C GLN A 619 39.15 -21.97 26.89
N VAL A 620 39.36 -20.68 27.16
CA VAL A 620 40.62 -20.16 27.72
C VAL A 620 40.89 -20.79 29.09
N ALA A 621 39.90 -20.80 29.97
CA ALA A 621 40.04 -21.35 31.33
C ALA A 621 40.21 -22.89 31.33
N TYR A 622 39.49 -23.59 30.45
CA TYR A 622 39.61 -25.04 30.29
C TYR A 622 41.04 -25.41 29.84
N THR A 623 41.52 -24.75 28.78
CA THR A 623 42.85 -25.00 28.21
C THR A 623 43.96 -24.71 29.22
N ALA A 624 43.87 -23.57 29.92
CA ALA A 624 44.82 -23.20 30.95
C ALA A 624 44.89 -24.24 32.08
N LYS A 625 43.75 -24.79 32.52
CA LYS A 625 43.73 -25.80 33.58
C LYS A 625 44.29 -27.16 33.15
N ILE A 626 43.96 -27.61 31.95
CA ILE A 626 44.55 -28.83 31.37
C ILE A 626 46.08 -28.68 31.26
N GLN A 627 46.58 -27.53 30.81
CA GLN A 627 48.03 -27.26 30.73
C GLN A 627 48.74 -27.31 32.08
N THR A 628 48.02 -27.01 33.17
CA THR A 628 48.54 -27.13 34.56
C THR A 628 48.39 -28.54 35.16
N GLY A 629 48.00 -29.54 34.36
CA GLY A 629 47.91 -30.94 34.78
C GLY A 629 46.61 -31.32 35.49
N ALA A 630 45.57 -30.49 35.42
CA ALA A 630 44.25 -30.84 35.93
C ALA A 630 43.56 -31.87 35.02
N ASP A 631 42.71 -32.73 35.59
CA ASP A 631 41.83 -33.59 34.81
C ASP A 631 40.70 -32.79 34.13
N ALA A 632 40.02 -33.42 33.17
CA ALA A 632 38.94 -32.80 32.38
C ALA A 632 37.77 -32.30 33.25
N THR A 633 37.51 -32.93 34.40
CA THR A 633 36.41 -32.56 35.30
C THR A 633 36.75 -31.28 36.06
N ALA A 634 37.96 -31.22 36.61
CA ALA A 634 38.47 -30.03 37.30
C ALA A 634 38.66 -28.85 36.33
N ALA A 635 39.10 -29.11 35.09
CA ALA A 635 39.18 -28.10 34.05
C ALA A 635 37.81 -27.56 33.63
N ALA A 636 36.80 -28.43 33.46
CA ALA A 636 35.43 -28.04 33.16
C ALA A 636 34.78 -27.21 34.27
N ALA A 637 35.04 -27.53 35.54
CA ALA A 637 34.53 -26.75 36.68
C ALA A 637 35.09 -25.32 36.72
N ALA A 638 36.41 -25.17 36.48
CA ALA A 638 37.04 -23.86 36.40
C ALA A 638 36.57 -23.05 35.19
N ALA A 639 36.39 -23.73 34.05
CA ALA A 639 35.87 -23.12 32.83
C ALA A 639 34.42 -22.64 32.99
N LYS A 640 33.58 -23.40 33.70
CA LYS A 640 32.24 -22.96 34.09
C LYS A 640 32.29 -21.70 34.95
N GLN A 641 33.18 -21.66 35.95
CA GLN A 641 33.34 -20.47 36.79
C GLN A 641 33.76 -19.22 36.00
N ALA A 642 34.62 -19.39 34.99
CA ALA A 642 35.04 -18.30 34.11
C ALA A 642 33.88 -17.79 33.23
N ALA A 643 33.09 -18.70 32.66
CA ALA A 643 31.89 -18.36 31.90
C ALA A 643 30.85 -17.64 32.78
N ASP A 644 30.54 -18.16 33.97
CA ASP A 644 29.59 -17.54 34.92
C ASP A 644 30.03 -16.13 35.31
N LYS A 645 31.35 -15.92 35.50
CA LYS A 645 31.92 -14.61 35.82
C LYS A 645 31.83 -13.64 34.64
N ALA A 646 32.10 -14.10 33.42
CA ALA A 646 31.95 -13.28 32.21
C ALA A 646 30.50 -12.82 32.03
N ILE A 647 29.53 -13.72 32.23
CA ILE A 647 28.10 -13.40 32.20
C ILE A 647 27.73 -12.36 33.27
N THR A 648 28.22 -12.55 34.50
CA THR A 648 27.95 -11.62 35.61
C THR A 648 28.50 -10.23 35.30
N GLN A 649 29.74 -10.15 34.83
CA GLN A 649 30.37 -8.88 34.48
C GLN A 649 29.62 -8.13 33.37
N ILE A 650 29.21 -8.83 32.31
CA ILE A 650 28.39 -8.25 31.23
C ILE A 650 27.09 -7.67 31.80
N ASN A 651 26.41 -8.40 32.69
CA ASN A 651 25.17 -7.93 33.31
C ASN A 651 25.39 -6.71 34.23
N ASP A 652 26.49 -6.69 34.99
CA ASP A 652 26.83 -5.60 35.89
C ASP A 652 27.19 -4.31 35.12
N GLU A 653 27.95 -4.43 34.03
CA GLU A 653 28.30 -3.29 33.16
C GLU A 653 27.05 -2.65 32.55
N ARG A 654 26.06 -3.46 32.16
CA ARG A 654 24.75 -2.99 31.69
C ARG A 654 23.96 -2.28 32.80
N ALA A 655 23.92 -2.84 34.01
CA ALA A 655 23.25 -2.21 35.14
C ALA A 655 23.88 -0.85 35.51
N GLN A 656 25.21 -0.73 35.42
CA GLN A 656 25.93 0.53 35.64
C GLN A 656 25.69 1.57 34.54
N GLN A 657 25.53 1.13 33.28
CA GLN A 657 25.12 2.03 32.20
C GLN A 657 23.68 2.53 32.41
N ALA A 658 22.75 1.66 32.78
CA ALA A 658 21.37 2.05 33.09
C ALA A 658 21.31 3.04 34.27
N TYR A 659 22.11 2.81 35.31
CA TYR A 659 22.21 3.73 36.46
C TYR A 659 22.76 5.11 36.07
N ARG A 660 23.78 5.18 35.22
CA ARG A 660 24.34 6.46 34.73
C ARG A 660 23.32 7.27 33.93
N LEU A 661 22.51 6.60 33.10
CA LEU A 661 21.43 7.26 32.36
C LEU A 661 20.24 7.66 33.24
N SER A 662 19.94 6.92 34.31
CA SER A 662 18.90 7.31 35.29
C SER A 662 19.20 8.67 35.93
N ASN A 663 20.46 8.97 36.26
CA ASN A 663 20.86 10.27 36.81
C ASN A 663 20.73 11.41 35.81
N TYR A 664 20.87 11.13 34.50
CA TYR A 664 20.62 12.11 33.44
C TYR A 664 19.14 12.50 33.39
N CYS A 665 18.23 11.54 33.50
CA CYS A 665 16.78 11.79 33.46
C CYS A 665 16.23 12.54 34.68
N GLU A 666 16.90 12.48 35.83
CA GLU A 666 16.50 13.24 37.02
C GLU A 666 16.65 14.76 36.82
N VAL A 667 17.54 15.20 35.93
CA VAL A 667 17.73 16.62 35.56
C VAL A 667 16.62 17.14 34.62
N VAL A 668 15.99 16.26 33.84
CA VAL A 668 14.88 16.55 32.91
C VAL A 668 13.54 16.76 33.67
N ASN A 669 13.50 16.49 34.97
CA ASN A 669 12.32 16.58 35.86
C ASN A 669 11.93 18.03 36.24
N VAL A 670 11.90 18.96 35.29
CA VAL A 670 11.47 20.35 35.52
C VAL A 670 9.94 20.48 35.43
N GLY A 671 9.21 19.59 36.12
CA GLY A 671 7.75 19.68 36.32
C GLY A 671 6.85 18.93 35.33
N ASP A 672 7.40 18.19 34.37
CA ASP A 672 6.63 17.37 33.41
C ASP A 672 6.82 15.86 33.66
N LYS A 673 5.91 15.26 34.42
CA LYS A 673 5.95 13.84 34.81
C LYS A 673 5.98 12.87 33.61
N PRO A 674 5.15 13.06 32.56
CA PRO A 674 5.26 12.31 31.31
C PRO A 674 6.64 12.32 30.65
N ALA A 675 7.32 13.47 30.61
CA ALA A 675 8.65 13.58 30.01
C ALA A 675 9.74 12.86 30.85
N TYR A 676 9.62 12.92 32.18
CA TYR A 676 10.45 12.14 33.09
C TYR A 676 10.23 10.63 32.92
N ASP A 677 8.97 10.20 32.81
CA ASP A 677 8.63 8.79 32.64
C ASP A 677 9.10 8.26 31.26
N ASP A 678 9.05 9.06 30.18
CA ASP A 678 9.61 8.72 28.85
C ASP A 678 11.15 8.68 28.85
N CYS A 679 11.80 9.64 29.50
CA CYS A 679 13.25 9.64 29.66
C CYS A 679 13.71 8.42 30.44
N MET A 680 13.08 8.14 31.59
CA MET A 680 13.40 6.97 32.41
C MET A 680 13.14 5.67 31.66
N HIS A 681 12.10 5.61 30.82
CA HIS A 681 11.83 4.46 29.96
C HIS A 681 12.95 4.27 28.92
N PHE A 682 13.32 5.31 28.17
CA PHE A 682 14.43 5.26 27.21
C PHE A 682 15.79 4.94 27.86
N ALA A 683 16.02 5.50 29.05
CA ALA A 683 17.23 5.29 29.83
C ALA A 683 17.34 3.86 30.37
N ALA A 684 16.25 3.31 30.89
CA ALA A 684 16.19 1.95 31.40
C ALA A 684 16.11 0.89 30.28
N SER A 685 15.81 1.33 29.05
CA SER A 685 15.71 0.46 27.88
C SER A 685 17.06 -0.13 27.49
N SER A 686 17.04 -1.40 27.08
CA SER A 686 18.18 -2.05 26.41
C SER A 686 18.60 -1.27 25.15
N PRO A 687 19.85 -1.39 24.65
CA PRO A 687 20.26 -0.77 23.39
C PRO A 687 19.28 -1.05 22.23
N GLU A 688 18.68 -2.24 22.24
CA GLU A 688 17.74 -2.71 21.23
C GLU A 688 16.32 -2.11 21.42
N GLU A 689 15.87 -1.95 22.66
CA GLU A 689 14.62 -1.26 23.00
C GLU A 689 14.73 0.26 22.76
N ARG A 690 15.94 0.83 22.88
CA ARG A 690 16.20 2.20 22.45
C ARG A 690 16.04 2.35 20.95
N ILE A 691 16.52 1.41 20.12
CA ILE A 691 16.29 1.44 18.67
C ILE A 691 14.79 1.45 18.35
N GLN A 692 14.00 0.69 19.10
CA GLN A 692 12.53 0.70 18.96
C GLN A 692 11.92 2.04 19.37
N ILE A 693 12.37 2.63 20.47
CA ILE A 693 11.91 3.95 20.92
C ILE A 693 12.33 5.04 19.93
N ILE A 694 13.57 5.02 19.42
CA ILE A 694 14.09 5.92 18.38
C ILE A 694 13.23 5.81 17.12
N ALA A 695 12.92 4.58 16.69
CA ALA A 695 12.04 4.35 15.54
C ALA A 695 10.62 4.88 15.79
N ASN A 696 10.06 4.68 16.99
CA ASN A 696 8.75 5.20 17.38
C ASN A 696 8.72 6.73 17.42
N ARG A 697 9.77 7.36 17.94
CA ARG A 697 9.97 8.81 17.97
C ARG A 697 10.17 9.37 16.57
N GLY A 698 10.88 8.65 15.70
CA GLY A 698 11.01 9.00 14.28
C GLY A 698 9.67 8.97 13.54
N VAL A 699 8.82 7.98 13.84
CA VAL A 699 7.44 7.92 13.34
C VAL A 699 6.63 9.11 13.87
N PHE A 700 6.76 9.46 15.15
CA PHE A 700 6.16 10.67 15.71
C PHE A 700 6.60 11.92 14.93
N CYS A 701 7.90 12.11 14.71
CA CYS A 701 8.42 13.25 13.95
C CYS A 701 7.84 13.30 12.54
N SER A 702 7.73 12.16 11.86
CA SER A 702 7.16 12.08 10.50
C SER A 702 5.66 12.34 10.42
N ASN A 703 4.94 12.14 11.51
CA ASN A 703 3.49 12.38 11.58
C ASN A 703 3.16 13.81 12.00
N ILE A 704 4.04 14.46 12.77
CA ILE A 704 3.83 15.81 13.30
C ILE A 704 4.49 16.89 12.42
N PHE A 705 5.64 16.60 11.82
CA PHE A 705 6.41 17.55 11.02
C PHE A 705 6.54 17.07 9.57
N GLN A 706 6.38 18.00 8.63
CA GLN A 706 6.57 17.71 7.20
C GLN A 706 8.04 17.42 6.91
N GLN A 707 8.30 16.31 6.20
CA GLN A 707 9.66 15.88 5.83
C GLN A 707 10.38 16.96 5.01
N GLY A 708 11.69 17.10 5.25
CA GLY A 708 12.55 18.10 4.60
C GLY A 708 12.46 19.51 5.19
N THR A 709 11.73 19.69 6.31
CA THR A 709 11.73 20.96 7.06
C THR A 709 12.75 20.93 8.20
N PRO A 710 13.36 22.07 8.59
CA PRO A 710 14.29 22.11 9.73
C PRO A 710 13.71 21.59 11.05
N TYR A 711 12.37 21.63 11.21
CA TYR A 711 11.69 21.10 12.39
C TYR A 711 11.58 19.57 12.36
N PHE A 712 11.34 18.99 11.18
CA PHE A 712 11.41 17.53 11.01
C PHE A 712 12.83 17.05 11.26
N GLU A 713 13.85 17.71 10.70
CA GLU A 713 15.25 17.34 10.90
C GLU A 713 15.66 17.46 12.37
N ASN A 714 15.33 18.56 13.06
CA ASN A 714 15.61 18.71 14.48
C ASN A 714 14.89 17.64 15.33
N CYS A 715 13.60 17.36 15.04
CA CYS A 715 12.87 16.31 15.73
C CYS A 715 13.51 14.94 15.51
N ILE A 716 13.93 14.63 14.28
CA ILE A 716 14.61 13.38 13.95
C ILE A 716 15.95 13.28 14.70
N HIS A 717 16.73 14.36 14.77
CA HIS A 717 17.96 14.42 15.56
C HIS A 717 17.72 14.16 17.05
N GLU A 718 16.61 14.66 17.60
CA GLU A 718 16.24 14.50 19.01
C GLU A 718 15.71 13.08 19.34
N THR A 719 15.41 12.23 18.35
CA THR A 719 14.87 10.87 18.61
C THR A 719 15.78 9.98 19.46
N LEU A 720 17.08 10.26 19.41
CA LEU A 720 18.16 9.63 20.17
C LEU A 720 18.32 10.20 21.59
N ASP A 721 17.72 11.36 21.86
CA ASP A 721 17.84 12.07 23.13
C ASP A 721 16.86 11.46 24.16
N PRO A 722 17.32 11.05 25.35
CA PRO A 722 16.41 10.60 26.40
C PRO A 722 15.36 11.67 26.79
N GLY A 723 15.66 12.96 26.62
CA GLY A 723 14.78 14.12 26.82
C GLY A 723 13.80 14.44 25.69
N PHE A 724 13.71 13.60 24.63
CA PHE A 724 12.87 13.83 23.44
C PHE A 724 11.47 14.40 23.74
N ALA A 725 10.71 13.82 24.68
CA ALA A 725 9.37 14.30 25.00
C ALA A 725 9.34 15.73 25.56
N ALA A 726 10.38 16.14 26.31
CA ALA A 726 10.52 17.51 26.81
C ALA A 726 10.91 18.48 25.68
N ASP A 727 11.76 18.06 24.75
CA ASP A 727 12.21 18.90 23.63
C ASP A 727 11.08 19.13 22.62
N GLN A 728 10.29 18.09 22.31
CA GLN A 728 9.14 18.21 21.41
C GLN A 728 8.01 19.07 22.00
N SER A 729 7.78 19.04 23.32
CA SER A 729 6.74 19.86 23.95
C SER A 729 7.09 21.36 23.88
N LEU A 730 8.37 21.73 24.08
CA LEU A 730 8.87 23.09 23.88
C LEU A 730 8.83 23.51 22.40
N GLY A 731 9.15 22.61 21.47
CA GLY A 731 9.07 22.83 20.03
C GLY A 731 7.66 23.14 19.53
N LEU A 732 6.66 22.40 20.02
CA LEU A 732 5.24 22.59 19.70
C LEU A 732 4.68 23.90 20.28
N ILE A 733 5.06 24.29 21.50
CA ILE A 733 4.67 25.58 22.10
C ILE A 733 5.24 26.75 21.27
N ASN A 734 6.48 26.63 20.79
CA ASN A 734 7.12 27.65 19.95
C ASN A 734 6.45 27.76 18.56
N GLN A 735 5.99 26.64 17.98
CA GLN A 735 5.19 26.62 16.75
C GLN A 735 3.83 27.32 16.94
N LEU A 736 3.15 27.07 18.06
CA LEU A 736 1.88 27.72 18.39
C LEU A 736 2.06 29.24 18.50
N MET A 737 3.15 29.70 19.12
CA MET A 737 3.51 31.11 19.25
C MET A 737 3.84 31.78 17.89
N LYS A 738 4.50 31.04 16.97
CA LYS A 738 4.81 31.54 15.61
C LYS A 738 3.61 31.55 14.68
N ALA A 739 2.70 30.58 14.80
CA ALA A 739 1.43 30.56 14.08
C ALA A 739 0.51 31.73 14.49
N ILE A 740 0.53 32.11 15.77
CA ILE A 740 -0.14 33.32 16.28
C ILE A 740 0.53 34.59 15.72
N ALA A 741 1.85 34.61 15.56
CA ALA A 741 2.60 35.78 15.05
C ALA A 741 2.51 35.98 13.51
N THR A 742 2.24 34.92 12.73
CA THR A 742 2.15 34.98 11.26
C THR A 742 0.77 35.37 10.72
N LEU A 743 -0.25 35.42 11.59
CA LEU A 743 -1.60 35.89 11.24
C LEU A 743 -1.73 37.42 11.07
N GLU A 744 -0.71 38.22 11.43
CA GLU A 744 -0.80 39.69 11.35
C GLU A 744 -0.30 40.33 10.03
N VAL A 745 0.31 39.59 9.10
CA VAL A 745 0.97 40.22 7.93
C VAL A 745 0.35 39.83 6.56
N GLY A 746 -0.72 39.04 6.54
CA GLY A 746 -1.22 38.40 5.31
C GLY A 746 -2.67 38.64 4.88
N LEU A 747 -3.38 39.69 5.34
CA LEU A 747 -4.82 39.85 5.02
C LEU A 747 -5.29 41.30 4.84
N GLY A 748 -4.59 42.07 3.99
CA GLY A 748 -4.95 43.47 3.69
C GLY A 748 -6.02 43.69 2.61
N ILE A 749 -6.33 42.71 1.75
CA ILE A 749 -7.18 42.95 0.54
C ILE A 749 -8.42 42.02 0.46
N VAL A 750 -8.48 40.94 1.25
CA VAL A 750 -9.66 40.03 1.27
C VAL A 750 -10.70 40.41 2.33
N LEU A 751 -10.34 41.19 3.35
CA LEU A 751 -11.25 41.57 4.45
C LEU A 751 -12.17 42.77 4.15
N THR A 752 -11.90 43.55 3.10
CA THR A 752 -12.75 44.69 2.71
C THR A 752 -13.99 44.28 1.92
N SER A 753 -13.98 43.15 1.21
CA SER A 753 -15.16 42.61 0.52
C SER A 753 -16.06 41.76 1.43
N MET A 754 -15.52 41.12 2.47
CA MET A 754 -16.31 40.37 3.45
C MET A 754 -17.15 41.24 4.39
N ARG A 755 -16.82 42.53 4.57
CA ARG A 755 -17.61 43.45 5.42
C ARG A 755 -18.91 43.95 4.78
N CYS A 756 -19.12 43.77 3.47
CA CYS A 756 -20.42 44.00 2.84
C CYS A 756 -21.35 42.77 2.85
N MET A 757 -20.82 41.56 3.10
CA MET A 757 -21.58 40.31 3.01
C MET A 757 -22.31 39.91 4.31
N MET A 758 -22.12 40.63 5.42
CA MET A 758 -22.77 40.32 6.71
C MET A 758 -23.94 41.25 7.08
N SER A 759 -24.49 42.06 6.16
CA SER A 759 -25.74 42.79 6.44
C SER A 759 -26.86 42.39 5.46
N ASN A 760 -27.97 41.92 6.04
CA ASN A 760 -29.18 41.44 5.36
C ASN A 760 -29.99 42.54 4.64
N ILE A 761 -29.34 43.63 4.21
CA ILE A 761 -30.02 44.79 3.60
C ILE A 761 -29.58 45.02 2.14
N CYS A 762 -28.46 44.44 1.68
CA CYS A 762 -28.03 44.57 0.27
C CYS A 762 -28.48 43.43 -0.65
N SER A 763 -29.07 42.34 -0.13
CA SER A 763 -29.50 41.19 -0.93
C SER A 763 -30.84 41.36 -1.64
N MET A 764 -31.57 42.45 -1.39
CA MET A 764 -32.88 42.71 -2.04
C MET A 764 -32.83 43.74 -3.19
N GLY A 765 -31.69 44.39 -3.45
CA GLY A 765 -31.60 45.45 -4.46
C GLY A 765 -31.21 45.01 -5.88
N ALA A 766 -30.69 43.79 -6.06
CA ALA A 766 -30.10 43.33 -7.32
C ALA A 766 -30.95 42.30 -8.08
N LEU A 767 -32.26 42.22 -7.79
CA LEU A 767 -33.18 41.25 -8.38
C LEU A 767 -34.19 41.85 -9.38
N TYR A 768 -33.98 43.06 -9.88
CA TYR A 768 -35.00 43.70 -10.73
C TYR A 768 -34.53 44.41 -12.01
N SER A 769 -33.30 44.19 -12.50
CA SER A 769 -32.84 44.97 -13.67
C SER A 769 -31.87 44.32 -14.66
N SER A 770 -31.77 42.99 -14.78
CA SER A 770 -31.15 42.43 -16.00
C SER A 770 -31.71 41.06 -16.43
N PRO A 771 -31.77 40.75 -17.74
CA PRO A 771 -32.51 39.59 -18.28
C PRO A 771 -31.76 38.25 -18.20
N ASP A 772 -30.53 38.19 -17.70
CA ASP A 772 -29.69 36.98 -17.80
C ASP A 772 -29.70 36.10 -16.52
N GLY A 773 -30.71 36.26 -15.67
CA GLY A 773 -30.81 35.59 -14.36
C GLY A 773 -30.99 34.05 -14.37
N ALA A 774 -31.16 33.41 -15.53
CA ALA A 774 -31.33 31.96 -15.63
C ALA A 774 -30.03 31.18 -15.96
N ALA A 775 -28.95 31.87 -16.36
CA ALA A 775 -27.69 31.22 -16.77
C ALA A 775 -26.65 31.11 -15.64
N ILE A 776 -26.88 31.73 -14.47
CA ILE A 776 -25.90 31.80 -13.37
C ILE A 776 -26.19 30.78 -12.24
N ILE A 777 -27.37 30.16 -12.21
CA ILE A 777 -27.75 29.22 -11.13
C ILE A 777 -26.83 27.98 -11.04
N PRO A 778 -26.33 27.37 -12.14
CA PRO A 778 -25.36 26.28 -12.05
C PRO A 778 -23.99 26.73 -11.51
N TRP A 779 -23.62 27.99 -11.73
CA TRP A 779 -22.36 28.58 -11.23
C TRP A 779 -22.45 29.07 -9.78
N LEU A 780 -23.64 29.47 -9.32
CA LEU A 780 -23.87 29.89 -7.92
C LEU A 780 -23.90 28.70 -6.95
N GLN A 781 -24.35 27.52 -7.38
CA GLN A 781 -24.16 26.29 -6.57
C GLN A 781 -22.72 25.76 -6.62
N LEU A 782 -22.00 25.94 -7.73
CA LEU A 782 -20.58 25.61 -7.81
C LEU A 782 -19.74 26.53 -6.90
N SER A 783 -20.11 27.81 -6.77
CA SER A 783 -19.46 28.76 -5.85
C SER A 783 -19.87 28.61 -4.37
N TYR A 784 -21.08 28.11 -4.08
CA TYR A 784 -21.49 27.77 -2.72
C TYR A 784 -20.70 26.58 -2.15
N ASN A 785 -20.38 25.58 -2.97
CA ASN A 785 -19.49 24.46 -2.61
C ASN A 785 -18.00 24.85 -2.54
N LEU A 786 -17.66 26.04 -3.04
CA LEU A 786 -16.33 26.62 -3.07
C LEU A 786 -16.03 27.51 -1.86
N ALA A 787 -17.06 28.10 -1.24
CA ALA A 787 -16.94 28.93 -0.05
C ALA A 787 -17.26 28.19 1.27
N GLY A 788 -17.92 27.04 1.21
CA GLY A 788 -18.14 26.15 2.35
C GLY A 788 -17.14 25.00 2.41
N GLY A 789 -15.89 25.26 2.79
CA GLY A 789 -14.97 24.22 3.29
C GLY A 789 -14.32 23.23 2.31
N GLY A 790 -14.49 23.37 0.98
CA GLY A 790 -14.02 22.37 0.00
C GLY A 790 -12.68 22.63 -0.71
N MET A 791 -12.15 23.87 -0.74
CA MET A 791 -10.97 24.22 -1.55
C MET A 791 -9.75 24.74 -0.77
N MET A 792 -9.45 24.12 0.38
CA MET A 792 -8.05 24.02 0.85
C MET A 792 -7.48 22.59 0.70
N GLY A 793 -8.27 21.62 0.23
CA GLY A 793 -7.84 20.22 0.10
C GLY A 793 -7.51 19.72 -1.31
N ALA A 794 -7.99 20.38 -2.38
CA ALA A 794 -7.95 19.78 -3.73
C ALA A 794 -6.90 20.35 -4.69
N ALA A 795 -6.37 21.56 -4.46
CA ALA A 795 -5.35 22.15 -5.35
C ALA A 795 -3.92 22.07 -4.80
N LEU A 796 -3.74 21.74 -3.52
CA LEU A 796 -2.42 21.43 -2.93
C LEU A 796 -2.08 19.94 -3.00
N THR A 797 -3.00 19.07 -3.42
CA THR A 797 -2.79 17.62 -3.43
C THR A 797 -2.27 17.12 -4.76
N THR A 798 -2.63 17.68 -5.92
CA THR A 798 -2.22 17.07 -7.21
C THR A 798 -0.74 17.25 -7.54
N ARG A 799 -0.10 18.36 -7.14
CA ARG A 799 1.37 18.53 -7.29
C ARG A 799 2.18 17.97 -6.12
N ALA A 800 1.52 17.70 -4.98
CA ALA A 800 2.14 16.99 -3.88
C ALA A 800 2.13 15.48 -4.13
N ILE A 801 1.10 14.92 -4.77
CA ILE A 801 0.96 13.48 -5.05
C ILE A 801 2.04 12.98 -6.03
N ASP A 802 2.35 13.73 -7.10
CA ASP A 802 3.44 13.32 -8.03
C ASP A 802 4.83 13.38 -7.37
N VAL A 803 5.04 14.28 -6.40
CA VAL A 803 6.29 14.35 -5.60
C VAL A 803 6.29 13.31 -4.47
N PHE A 804 5.12 12.88 -4.00
CA PHE A 804 4.95 11.86 -2.97
C PHE A 804 5.09 10.43 -3.49
N GLU A 805 4.69 10.12 -4.73
CA GLU A 805 4.91 8.78 -5.33
C GLU A 805 6.39 8.51 -5.65
N ASP A 806 7.14 9.51 -6.15
CA ASP A 806 8.58 9.36 -6.45
C ASP A 806 9.45 9.33 -5.17
N GLY A 807 9.00 9.96 -4.07
CA GLY A 807 9.66 9.92 -2.76
C GLY A 807 9.38 8.64 -1.95
N TRP A 808 8.20 8.02 -2.12
CA TRP A 808 7.81 6.81 -1.40
C TRP A 808 8.55 5.56 -1.86
N ILE A 809 8.84 5.42 -3.16
CA ILE A 809 9.58 4.27 -3.72
C ILE A 809 11.08 4.33 -3.39
N ALA A 810 11.63 5.51 -3.08
CA ALA A 810 13.04 5.69 -2.73
C ALA A 810 13.39 5.24 -1.30
N ASN A 811 12.48 5.40 -0.34
CA ASN A 811 12.74 5.15 1.09
C ASN A 811 12.65 3.66 1.49
N GLU A 812 11.76 2.91 0.84
CA GLU A 812 11.62 1.46 1.01
C GLU A 812 12.83 0.71 0.42
N ARG A 813 13.39 1.23 -0.69
CA ARG A 813 14.62 0.73 -1.31
C ARG A 813 15.87 1.03 -0.49
N LEU A 814 15.97 2.21 0.14
CA LEU A 814 17.12 2.57 0.97
C LEU A 814 17.19 1.72 2.25
N SER A 815 16.08 1.55 2.95
CA SER A 815 16.01 0.71 4.16
C SER A 815 16.30 -0.76 3.85
N ALA A 816 15.76 -1.27 2.72
CA ALA A 816 16.05 -2.62 2.25
C ALA A 816 17.50 -2.78 1.76
N ALA A 817 18.08 -1.76 1.12
CA ALA A 817 19.47 -1.79 0.64
C ALA A 817 20.49 -1.72 1.79
N VAL A 818 20.24 -0.90 2.82
CA VAL A 818 21.07 -0.85 4.04
C VAL A 818 20.99 -2.18 4.79
N ALA A 819 19.80 -2.76 4.94
CA ALA A 819 19.64 -4.08 5.54
C ALA A 819 20.28 -5.21 4.70
N ALA A 820 20.23 -5.11 3.37
CA ALA A 820 20.86 -6.07 2.46
C ALA A 820 22.39 -5.97 2.48
N GLU A 821 22.95 -4.76 2.50
CA GLU A 821 24.41 -4.56 2.55
C GLU A 821 24.97 -4.95 3.91
N ALA A 822 24.26 -4.64 5.01
CA ALA A 822 24.64 -5.12 6.35
C ALA A 822 24.64 -6.66 6.43
N ARG A 823 23.63 -7.33 5.86
CA ARG A 823 23.59 -8.80 5.77
C ARG A 823 24.72 -9.34 4.89
N ALA A 824 24.96 -8.73 3.73
CA ALA A 824 26.04 -9.12 2.82
C ALA A 824 27.43 -8.89 3.45
N ALA A 825 27.60 -7.89 4.32
CA ALA A 825 28.83 -7.64 5.07
C ALA A 825 29.04 -8.65 6.21
N LEU A 826 27.95 -9.10 6.86
CA LEU A 826 27.98 -10.11 7.92
C LEU A 826 28.20 -11.54 7.38
N GLU A 827 27.82 -11.80 6.12
CA GLU A 827 27.96 -13.11 5.47
C GLU A 827 29.27 -13.28 4.66
N ALA A 828 30.00 -12.19 4.39
CA ALA A 828 31.23 -12.23 3.60
C ALA A 828 32.46 -12.61 4.44
N ASP A 829 33.46 -13.21 3.79
CA ASP A 829 34.77 -13.39 4.41
C ASP A 829 35.44 -12.02 4.68
N GLU A 830 36.30 -11.99 5.69
CA GLU A 830 36.88 -10.74 6.20
C GLU A 830 37.70 -9.98 5.14
N ALA A 831 38.33 -10.68 4.18
CA ALA A 831 39.07 -10.01 3.11
C ALA A 831 38.13 -9.30 2.12
N SER A 832 36.99 -9.92 1.81
CA SER A 832 35.94 -9.32 0.97
C SER A 832 35.23 -8.15 1.65
N ARG A 833 35.02 -8.21 2.97
CA ARG A 833 34.48 -7.09 3.77
C ARG A 833 35.42 -5.89 3.75
N ILE A 834 36.70 -6.12 4.06
CA ILE A 834 37.73 -5.07 4.10
C ILE A 834 37.90 -4.44 2.71
N TYR A 835 37.85 -5.19 1.62
CA TYR A 835 37.90 -4.64 0.26
C TYR A 835 36.75 -3.65 -0.01
N ARG A 836 35.52 -4.01 0.38
CA ARG A 836 34.33 -3.17 0.19
C ARG A 836 34.35 -1.85 0.96
N LEU A 837 35.08 -1.78 2.06
CA LEU A 837 35.30 -0.50 2.77
C LEU A 837 36.00 0.55 1.92
N GLY A 838 36.69 0.16 0.84
CA GLY A 838 37.29 1.07 -0.13
C GLY A 838 36.41 1.38 -1.34
N GLU A 839 35.26 0.72 -1.54
CA GLU A 839 34.43 0.94 -2.73
C GLU A 839 33.46 2.11 -2.54
N ASP A 840 33.48 3.09 -3.44
CA ASP A 840 32.67 4.31 -3.32
C ASP A 840 31.46 4.29 -4.28
N PRO A 841 30.20 4.19 -3.78
CA PRO A 841 29.01 4.18 -4.62
C PRO A 841 28.77 5.52 -5.34
N ALA A 842 29.20 6.65 -4.78
CA ALA A 842 29.10 7.97 -5.43
C ALA A 842 30.05 8.09 -6.64
N LYS A 843 31.09 7.26 -6.71
CA LYS A 843 32.01 7.15 -7.85
C LYS A 843 31.75 5.92 -8.74
N GLY A 844 30.59 5.26 -8.58
CA GLY A 844 30.21 4.07 -9.35
C GLY A 844 30.91 2.79 -8.89
N TRP A 845 31.04 2.60 -7.58
CA TRP A 845 31.69 1.45 -6.93
C TRP A 845 33.17 1.30 -7.26
N LYS A 846 33.87 2.41 -7.48
CA LYS A 846 35.31 2.40 -7.69
C LYS A 846 36.03 2.23 -6.36
N PHE A 847 37.01 1.33 -6.34
CA PHE A 847 37.86 1.11 -5.17
C PHE A 847 38.85 2.27 -4.95
N ASN A 848 38.92 2.74 -3.71
CA ASN A 848 39.83 3.75 -3.20
C ASN A 848 40.61 3.20 -1.99
N PRO A 849 41.93 2.98 -2.11
CA PRO A 849 42.74 2.43 -1.03
C PRO A 849 42.88 3.37 0.18
N ASP A 850 42.78 4.69 -0.02
CA ASP A 850 42.92 5.67 1.07
C ASP A 850 41.68 5.63 1.99
N GLU A 851 40.49 5.44 1.40
CA GLU A 851 39.22 5.26 2.10
C GLU A 851 39.19 3.94 2.89
N GLN A 852 39.65 2.84 2.29
CA GLN A 852 39.81 1.56 3.00
C GLN A 852 40.76 1.70 4.21
N ALA A 853 41.93 2.32 4.02
CA ALA A 853 42.90 2.49 5.09
C ALA A 853 42.35 3.37 6.22
N MET A 854 41.61 4.43 5.88
CA MET A 854 40.92 5.28 6.85
C MET A 854 39.86 4.49 7.63
N ALA A 855 39.05 3.67 6.96
CA ALA A 855 38.05 2.82 7.61
C ALA A 855 38.69 1.85 8.61
N LEU A 856 39.79 1.18 8.26
CA LEU A 856 40.50 0.27 9.18
C LEU A 856 41.10 1.00 10.39
N GLU A 857 41.62 2.22 10.19
CA GLU A 857 42.14 3.06 11.26
C GLU A 857 41.02 3.49 12.24
N LEU A 858 39.81 3.73 11.72
CA LEU A 858 38.62 3.98 12.53
C LEU A 858 38.16 2.74 13.31
N GLU A 859 38.14 1.57 12.67
CA GLU A 859 37.84 0.30 13.34
C GLU A 859 38.78 0.09 14.53
N GLN A 860 40.09 0.30 14.32
CA GLN A 860 41.10 0.17 15.37
C GLN A 860 40.95 1.23 16.47
N LYS A 861 40.69 2.49 16.12
CA LYS A 861 40.59 3.61 17.07
C LYS A 861 39.34 3.51 17.95
N PHE A 862 38.22 3.06 17.39
CA PHE A 862 36.93 3.03 18.07
C PHE A 862 36.48 1.63 18.52
N GLY A 863 37.22 0.58 18.16
CA GLY A 863 36.86 -0.81 18.47
C GLY A 863 35.56 -1.25 17.81
N VAL A 864 35.28 -0.73 16.62
CA VAL A 864 34.03 -0.98 15.86
C VAL A 864 34.33 -1.76 14.59
N GLN A 865 33.29 -2.39 14.04
CA GLN A 865 33.32 -2.91 12.68
C GLN A 865 32.49 -1.99 11.80
N LEU A 866 33.07 -1.52 10.71
CA LEU A 866 32.46 -0.65 9.73
C LEU A 866 31.87 -1.46 8.57
N VAL A 867 30.81 -0.90 7.99
CA VAL A 867 30.18 -1.33 6.76
C VAL A 867 30.10 -0.13 5.83
N ARG A 868 30.30 -0.36 4.53
CA ARG A 868 30.17 0.69 3.51
C ARG A 868 28.71 1.12 3.38
N TRP A 869 28.48 2.43 3.33
CA TRP A 869 27.14 2.95 3.09
C TRP A 869 26.70 2.66 1.64
N PRO A 870 25.48 2.16 1.38
CA PRO A 870 25.09 1.65 0.06
C PRO A 870 24.56 2.73 -0.91
N ASN A 871 24.39 3.97 -0.46
CA ASN A 871 23.81 5.05 -1.27
C ASN A 871 24.86 6.11 -1.59
N ALA A 872 24.85 6.62 -2.83
CA ALA A 872 25.70 7.73 -3.25
C ALA A 872 25.44 9.05 -2.49
N GLN A 873 24.29 9.16 -1.83
CA GLN A 873 23.89 10.28 -0.98
C GLN A 873 23.85 9.79 0.48
N GLY A 874 24.91 10.09 1.24
CA GLY A 874 25.03 9.73 2.66
C GLY A 874 26.49 9.72 3.14
N PRO A 875 26.75 9.18 4.35
CA PRO A 875 28.09 8.99 4.90
C PRO A 875 28.90 7.97 4.09
N ASP A 876 30.21 7.93 4.30
CA ASP A 876 31.07 6.90 3.70
C ASP A 876 30.86 5.53 4.37
N TRP A 877 30.72 5.49 5.70
CA TRP A 877 30.59 4.24 6.46
C TRP A 877 29.58 4.35 7.59
N ILE A 878 29.11 3.19 8.02
CA ILE A 878 28.33 3.02 9.24
C ILE A 878 28.93 1.90 10.08
N ALA A 879 29.14 2.16 11.36
CA ALA A 879 29.53 1.13 12.32
C ALA A 879 28.33 0.27 12.71
N LEU A 880 28.59 -0.97 13.12
CA LEU A 880 27.55 -1.86 13.64
C LEU A 880 26.86 -1.33 14.93
N ASP A 881 27.46 -0.35 15.59
CA ASP A 881 26.85 0.38 16.71
C ASP A 881 26.04 1.62 16.29
N GLY A 882 25.84 1.81 14.98
CA GLY A 882 25.02 2.86 14.39
C GLY A 882 25.73 4.18 14.12
N ARG A 883 26.98 4.35 14.58
CA ARG A 883 27.75 5.58 14.32
C ARG A 883 28.13 5.68 12.85
N THR A 884 27.85 6.83 12.24
CA THR A 884 28.19 7.12 10.84
C THR A 884 29.51 7.87 10.75
N PHE A 885 30.30 7.54 9.73
CA PHE A 885 31.62 8.12 9.47
C PHE A 885 31.70 8.62 8.03
N ASP A 886 32.23 9.82 7.83
CA ASP A 886 32.40 10.40 6.49
C ASP A 886 33.77 11.06 6.38
N GLY A 887 34.61 10.49 5.51
CA GLY A 887 36.05 10.75 5.47
C GLY A 887 36.41 11.97 4.64
N ILE A 888 37.33 12.79 5.15
CA ILE A 888 37.88 13.93 4.40
C ILE A 888 39.38 13.76 4.22
N GLY A 889 39.84 13.85 2.97
CA GLY A 889 41.25 13.80 2.60
C GLY A 889 41.62 12.49 1.87
N PRO A 890 42.93 12.23 1.63
CA PRO A 890 44.07 13.07 2.00
C PRO A 890 44.16 14.38 1.20
N PHE A 891 44.48 15.49 1.87
CA PHE A 891 44.73 16.77 1.18
C PHE A 891 46.05 16.77 0.41
N LYS A 892 46.15 17.65 -0.60
CA LYS A 892 47.38 17.90 -1.38
C LYS A 892 47.92 19.29 -1.10
N SER A 893 49.12 19.38 -0.52
CA SER A 893 49.78 20.62 -0.08
C SER A 893 49.84 21.69 -1.16
N ARG A 894 50.10 21.29 -2.41
CA ARG A 894 50.18 22.21 -3.57
C ARG A 894 48.89 22.99 -3.88
N TYR A 895 47.73 22.53 -3.42
CA TYR A 895 46.42 23.18 -3.65
C TYR A 895 45.79 23.74 -2.38
N PHE A 896 46.34 23.39 -1.21
CA PHE A 896 45.71 23.65 0.07
C PHE A 896 45.53 25.15 0.36
N ASP A 897 46.58 25.96 0.23
CA ASP A 897 46.49 27.39 0.56
C ASP A 897 45.51 28.16 -0.33
N GLN A 898 45.36 27.72 -1.60
CA GLN A 898 44.40 28.32 -2.51
C GLN A 898 42.95 27.99 -2.12
N GLU A 899 42.67 26.73 -1.78
CA GLU A 899 41.32 26.30 -1.39
C GLU A 899 40.95 26.77 0.01
N TRP A 900 41.93 26.86 0.92
CA TRP A 900 41.77 27.45 2.25
C TRP A 900 41.41 28.94 2.19
N ALA A 901 42.04 29.70 1.29
CA ALA A 901 41.75 31.12 1.11
C ALA A 901 40.35 31.39 0.53
N LYS A 902 39.79 30.44 -0.22
CA LYS A 902 38.43 30.52 -0.78
C LYS A 902 37.34 29.99 0.15
N GLY A 903 37.72 29.38 1.28
CA GLY A 903 36.79 28.72 2.19
C GLY A 903 36.44 27.28 1.81
N GLY A 904 36.96 26.74 0.70
CA GLY A 904 36.53 25.43 0.17
C GLY A 904 36.83 24.25 1.10
N VAL A 905 37.94 24.30 1.84
CA VAL A 905 38.29 23.26 2.83
C VAL A 905 37.39 23.37 4.05
N GLN A 906 37.15 24.59 4.53
CA GLN A 906 36.30 24.90 5.68
C GLN A 906 34.85 24.50 5.41
N ASP A 907 34.32 24.88 4.25
CA ASP A 907 32.95 24.55 3.80
C ASP A 907 32.78 23.06 3.60
N SER A 908 33.81 22.35 3.10
CA SER A 908 33.77 20.89 2.99
C SER A 908 33.68 20.24 4.37
N ILE A 909 34.50 20.66 5.34
CA ILE A 909 34.45 20.11 6.70
C ILE A 909 33.09 20.39 7.34
N ILE A 910 32.59 21.64 7.28
CA ILE A 910 31.29 22.02 7.82
C ILE A 910 30.17 21.19 7.18
N LYS A 911 30.19 21.01 5.85
CA LYS A 911 29.18 20.22 5.15
C LYS A 911 29.12 18.77 5.63
N HIS A 912 30.27 18.09 5.78
CA HIS A 912 30.28 16.68 6.17
C HIS A 912 29.83 16.50 7.62
N VAL A 913 30.19 17.46 8.50
CA VAL A 913 29.75 17.50 9.90
C VAL A 913 28.26 17.78 10.05
N MET A 914 27.72 18.71 9.26
CA MET A 914 26.35 19.17 9.44
C MET A 914 25.31 18.35 8.67
N THR A 915 25.73 17.59 7.64
CA THR A 915 24.77 16.99 6.69
C THR A 915 25.03 15.54 6.32
N LYS A 916 26.13 14.92 6.77
CA LYS A 916 26.51 13.59 6.27
C LYS A 916 26.86 12.53 7.31
N ALA A 917 27.56 12.85 8.39
CA ALA A 917 27.95 11.85 9.40
C ALA A 917 28.09 12.39 10.82
N ASP A 918 27.97 11.47 11.79
CA ASP A 918 28.19 11.72 13.22
C ASP A 918 29.66 12.03 13.53
N MET A 919 30.57 11.43 12.77
CA MET A 919 32.02 11.50 12.97
C MET A 919 32.73 11.78 11.65
N VAL A 920 33.55 12.84 11.61
CA VAL A 920 34.27 13.26 10.40
C VAL A 920 35.78 13.13 10.63
N PRO A 921 36.37 11.97 10.25
CA PRO A 921 37.80 11.80 10.26
C PRO A 921 38.48 12.57 9.13
N ILE A 922 39.56 13.28 9.46
CA ILE A 922 40.35 14.06 8.51
C ILE A 922 41.73 13.43 8.38
N LYS A 923 42.10 13.04 7.15
CA LYS A 923 43.47 12.64 6.80
C LYS A 923 44.22 13.82 6.21
N LEU A 924 45.27 14.26 6.89
CA LEU A 924 46.00 15.47 6.50
C LEU A 924 46.78 15.29 5.18
N GLY A 925 47.27 14.08 4.86
CA GLY A 925 48.02 13.85 3.63
C GLY A 925 49.43 14.45 3.67
N ASP A 926 49.84 15.18 2.63
CA ASP A 926 51.20 15.74 2.47
C ASP A 926 51.33 17.22 2.89
N LEU A 927 50.37 17.73 3.68
CA LEU A 927 50.38 19.11 4.18
C LEU A 927 51.65 19.44 4.97
N THR A 928 52.18 20.66 4.80
CA THR A 928 53.27 21.15 5.65
C THR A 928 52.79 21.33 7.09
N PRO A 929 53.69 21.36 8.09
CA PRO A 929 53.32 21.61 9.48
C PRO A 929 52.47 22.88 9.67
N GLU A 930 52.75 23.93 8.90
CA GLU A 930 52.01 25.19 8.94
C GLU A 930 50.60 25.04 8.35
N GLN A 931 50.43 24.26 7.29
CA GLN A 931 49.12 23.98 6.68
C GLN A 931 48.28 23.06 7.58
N ALA A 932 48.90 22.04 8.17
CA ALA A 932 48.27 21.15 9.14
C ALA A 932 47.81 21.90 10.39
N ALA A 933 48.60 22.87 10.87
CA ALA A 933 48.22 23.74 11.99
C ALA A 933 46.93 24.52 11.70
N LYS A 934 46.76 25.06 10.48
CA LYS A 934 45.51 25.73 10.08
C LYS A 934 44.29 24.83 10.21
N VAL A 935 44.38 23.56 9.77
CA VAL A 935 43.29 22.58 9.93
C VAL A 935 43.04 22.27 11.40
N ARG A 936 44.10 22.02 12.18
CA ARG A 936 44.01 21.71 13.62
C ARG A 936 43.31 22.82 14.39
N ASP A 937 43.68 24.07 14.14
CA ASP A 937 43.09 25.24 14.81
C ASP A 937 41.62 25.44 14.42
N PHE A 938 41.27 25.20 13.15
CA PHE A 938 39.91 25.36 12.66
C PHE A 938 38.94 24.31 13.22
N ILE A 939 39.39 23.08 13.45
CA ILE A 939 38.51 21.99 13.91
C ILE A 939 38.29 21.97 15.42
N VAL A 940 39.01 22.78 16.20
CA VAL A 940 38.88 22.84 17.67
C VAL A 940 37.42 22.97 18.15
N PRO A 941 36.58 23.85 17.56
CA PRO A 941 35.19 23.99 17.98
C PRO A 941 34.31 22.77 17.66
N TYR A 942 34.76 21.89 16.77
CA TYR A 942 34.01 20.73 16.28
C TYR A 942 34.49 19.40 16.89
N GLN A 943 35.45 19.44 17.81
CA GLN A 943 35.86 18.27 18.59
C GLN A 943 34.80 17.92 19.66
N PRO A 944 34.55 16.63 19.95
CA PRO A 944 35.29 15.44 19.48
C PRO A 944 34.82 14.87 18.13
N TYR A 945 33.80 15.44 17.49
CA TYR A 945 33.12 14.89 16.31
C TYR A 945 33.94 15.01 15.01
N VAL A 946 34.77 16.05 14.90
CA VAL A 946 35.79 16.19 13.86
C VAL A 946 37.15 15.93 14.46
N PHE A 947 37.90 14.99 13.90
CA PHE A 947 39.23 14.68 14.40
C PHE A 947 40.18 14.28 13.28
N ILE A 948 41.47 14.48 13.54
CA ILE A 948 42.53 14.06 12.62
C ILE A 948 42.89 12.59 12.88
N LEU A 949 43.07 11.84 11.80
CA LEU A 949 43.71 10.54 11.76
C LEU A 949 45.15 10.71 11.27
N GLU A 950 46.09 9.99 11.88
CA GLU A 950 47.54 10.21 11.68
C GLU A 950 48.13 9.42 10.50
#